data_AF-A0A7V9BKT0-F1
#
_entry.id   AF-A0A7V9BKT0-F1
#
_cell.length_a   1.000
_cell.length_b   1.000
_cell.length_c   1.000
_cell.angle_alpha   90.00
_cell.angle_beta   90.00
_cell.angle_gamma   90.00
#
_symmetry.space_group_name_H-M   'P 1'
#
loop_
_entity.id
_entity.type
_entity.pdbx_description
1 polymer ?
#
loop_
_entity_poly.entity_id
_entity_poly.type
_entity_poly.pdbx_seq_one_letter_code
_entity_poly.pdbx_strand_id
1 'polypeptide(L)'
;YTNSPLAPFADWQAIRGKRCLLVIHGILSSVEGMLTRLPKASLERWCTAYEGRVLGFNHHSITMSPEENARFFLSSIKAALPNDSLDIDIVCHSRGGIVARTLVERGAELLPELNCRFGKVFFVATPNQGSALGNAEHLVDMVDVFTNFLTNFPDGPVLYSVEVLLGIVKLLALTAGSHLTGVESMATNGYISTVLNAGRAPNPAAYAAAASNYTPAPGTDNAYLLWRFADTVLDRVFRDGGQPVANDLVVPSDGVWQANGHPSFPIRDPLLFTGKDGVWHSGFFARAETTQAIERHLGVPSEPLVVSPETVAVPPIRPRRLRGGGGAPVMAEKSGGDTVQREPEITFHEQVLEGETWPLEVELRESASAAALQLLFAPGAEELTLSAEISAPGFQVVGQRHVALVVNRVRRPETEKAVFTLTALHPGPQPATQEIIVTFWQDNSALGTVTHRTVVVPKDYAKDAPWGGQSKTHTLRISPRRRESPDVVVYLRKLGGRDEAYDLSIRSVVEAAEYEDQPFGTFALDGSNMATYFSQAIDPIFRAFPSGQMSDAEFDAELAKWNGRLLSDLQDLGARLWLMLPAAFRSEYLRLMNLPNPPRSICIHSEEMIFPWELVQPSGTVDGSYRRLPALGVSHILGRWKVGLEARPQPQAISAPRVAILNPRYTEDELPWSEDERTAIQKMLPGVEVITPVTRSSINQLLARADLHLVHFTGHGDWDDTVNADLSALRLEGGDSIKAIGFASSRLGAEGRPILCLNACTIGRVSQVIGRPGGFAANCLESGWSGVIAPYWPVYDPKAYEFSLQLYEKLRFGRSIGEALQEIRREHQEDPTALSYSYFGDPFARLLFA
;
A
#
# COMPACT_ATOMS: atom_id res chain seq x y z
N TYR A 1 7.65 -10.18 21.12
CA TYR A 1 8.76 -9.75 21.99
C TYR A 1 8.20 -9.29 23.33
N THR A 2 8.97 -9.37 24.42
CA THR A 2 8.58 -8.85 25.75
C THR A 2 8.85 -7.35 25.91
N ASN A 3 9.82 -6.81 25.15
CA ASN A 3 10.15 -5.39 25.06
C ASN A 3 10.15 -4.96 23.58
N SER A 4 10.10 -3.66 23.31
CA SER A 4 10.25 -3.10 21.95
C SER A 4 11.66 -3.37 21.39
N PRO A 5 11.81 -3.70 20.08
CA PRO A 5 13.12 -3.92 19.46
C PRO A 5 14.00 -2.66 19.35
N LEU A 6 13.47 -1.48 19.71
CA LEU A 6 14.19 -0.21 19.85
C LEU A 6 14.53 0.15 21.31
N ALA A 7 14.06 -0.63 22.30
CA ALA A 7 14.38 -0.43 23.70
C ALA A 7 15.72 -1.11 24.04
N PRO A 8 16.71 -0.41 24.63
CA PRO A 8 17.96 -1.05 25.06
C PRO A 8 17.70 -2.17 26.07
N PHE A 9 18.35 -3.33 25.85
CA PHE A 9 18.29 -4.41 26.83
C PHE A 9 19.07 -4.02 28.10
N ALA A 10 18.34 -3.91 29.21
CA ALA A 10 18.88 -3.47 30.50
C ALA A 10 18.90 -4.57 31.58
N ASP A 11 18.11 -5.64 31.42
CA ASP A 11 17.98 -6.71 32.42
C ASP A 11 19.05 -7.81 32.26
N TRP A 12 20.31 -7.38 32.30
CA TRP A 12 21.46 -8.28 32.26
C TRP A 12 21.53 -9.20 33.49
N GLN A 13 20.89 -8.82 34.61
CA GLN A 13 20.85 -9.63 35.82
C GLN A 13 19.95 -10.87 35.67
N ALA A 14 18.84 -10.80 34.92
CA ALA A 14 17.98 -11.97 34.67
C ALA A 14 18.64 -13.08 33.84
N ILE A 15 19.71 -12.79 33.09
CA ILE A 15 20.45 -13.79 32.28
C ILE A 15 21.76 -14.26 32.94
N ARG A 16 22.14 -13.68 34.08
CA ARG A 16 23.40 -13.89 34.80
C ARG A 16 23.71 -15.38 35.04
N GLY A 17 24.93 -15.80 34.70
CA GLY A 17 25.47 -17.12 35.06
C GLY A 17 24.72 -18.31 34.44
N LYS A 18 23.97 -18.10 33.35
CA LYS A 18 23.20 -19.13 32.67
C LYS A 18 23.44 -19.11 31.16
N ARG A 19 23.21 -20.27 30.52
CA ARG A 19 23.23 -20.43 29.06
C ARG A 19 22.11 -19.62 28.39
N CYS A 20 22.44 -18.78 27.41
CA CYS A 20 21.51 -17.98 26.61
C CYS A 20 21.71 -18.20 25.10
N LEU A 21 20.73 -17.78 24.30
CA LEU A 21 20.75 -17.82 22.84
C LEU A 21 20.84 -16.39 22.30
N LEU A 22 21.73 -16.14 21.34
CA LEU A 22 21.93 -14.87 20.65
C LEU A 22 21.50 -14.99 19.19
N VAL A 23 20.61 -14.10 18.74
CA VAL A 23 20.13 -14.04 17.35
C VAL A 23 20.73 -12.81 16.67
N ILE A 24 21.46 -13.00 15.56
CA ILE A 24 22.15 -11.94 14.81
C ILE A 24 21.71 -11.95 13.34
N HIS A 25 21.09 -10.85 12.91
CA HIS A 25 20.54 -10.68 11.56
C HIS A 25 21.59 -10.37 10.49
N GLY A 26 21.19 -10.44 9.21
CA GLY A 26 22.01 -10.11 8.05
C GLY A 26 22.28 -8.62 7.83
N ILE A 27 22.91 -8.28 6.70
CA ILE A 27 23.03 -6.88 6.27
C ILE A 27 21.65 -6.33 5.87
N LEU A 28 21.44 -5.01 6.01
CA LEU A 28 20.19 -4.32 5.60
C LEU A 28 18.91 -4.88 6.28
N SER A 29 19.07 -5.55 7.43
CA SER A 29 18.04 -6.36 8.10
C SER A 29 17.87 -5.96 9.57
N SER A 30 16.96 -6.64 10.28
CA SER A 30 16.78 -6.56 11.73
C SER A 30 16.51 -7.95 12.31
N VAL A 31 16.65 -8.12 13.63
CA VAL A 31 16.24 -9.38 14.30
C VAL A 31 14.75 -9.63 14.13
N GLU A 32 13.93 -8.58 14.05
CA GLU A 32 12.49 -8.74 13.81
C GLU A 32 12.21 -9.30 12.41
N GLY A 33 12.83 -8.75 11.37
CA GLY A 33 12.70 -9.28 10.00
C GLY A 33 13.22 -10.72 9.87
N MET A 34 14.35 -11.04 10.50
CA MET A 34 14.91 -12.40 10.56
C MET A 34 13.97 -13.40 11.25
N LEU A 35 13.35 -13.03 12.38
CA LEU A 35 12.49 -13.91 13.17
C LEU A 35 11.06 -14.02 12.63
N THR A 36 10.57 -13.05 11.85
CA THR A 36 9.20 -13.07 11.27
C THR A 36 8.97 -14.26 10.33
N ARG A 37 10.04 -14.81 9.73
CA ARG A 37 9.99 -15.98 8.84
C ARG A 37 10.10 -17.33 9.56
N LEU A 38 10.40 -17.35 10.87
CA LEU A 38 10.45 -18.60 11.66
C LEU A 38 9.04 -19.02 12.11
N PRO A 39 8.69 -20.33 12.07
CA PRO A 39 7.45 -20.81 12.65
C PRO A 39 7.37 -20.49 14.15
N LYS A 40 6.28 -19.86 14.59
CA LYS A 40 6.08 -19.39 15.97
C LYS A 40 6.37 -20.46 17.03
N ALA A 41 5.88 -21.68 16.81
CA ALA A 41 6.11 -22.82 17.69
C ALA A 41 7.60 -23.17 17.89
N SER A 42 8.45 -22.90 16.88
CA SER A 42 9.90 -23.13 16.96
C SER A 42 10.57 -22.06 17.82
N LEU A 43 10.21 -20.79 17.64
CA LEU A 43 10.68 -19.71 18.52
C LEU A 43 10.20 -19.92 19.97
N GLU A 44 8.98 -20.44 20.17
CA GLU A 44 8.47 -20.84 21.48
C GLU A 44 9.31 -21.98 22.08
N ARG A 45 9.65 -23.04 21.33
CA ARG A 45 10.56 -24.11 21.78
C ARG A 45 11.96 -23.57 22.12
N TRP A 46 12.50 -22.63 21.35
CA TRP A 46 13.79 -22.00 21.65
C TRP A 46 13.70 -21.18 22.95
N CYS A 47 12.65 -20.38 23.12
CA CYS A 47 12.39 -19.68 24.38
C CYS A 47 12.25 -20.65 25.56
N THR A 48 11.56 -21.78 25.42
CA THR A 48 11.46 -22.79 26.49
C THR A 48 12.83 -23.41 26.80
N ALA A 49 13.60 -23.83 25.80
CA ALA A 49 14.89 -24.51 25.99
C ALA A 49 15.98 -23.62 26.62
N TYR A 50 15.87 -22.29 26.47
CA TYR A 50 16.76 -21.31 27.11
C TYR A 50 16.07 -20.56 28.29
N GLU A 51 14.93 -21.06 28.79
CA GLU A 51 14.11 -20.43 29.86
C GLU A 51 13.90 -18.90 29.67
N GLY A 52 13.55 -18.48 28.45
CA GLY A 52 13.33 -17.09 28.08
C GLY A 52 14.59 -16.28 27.76
N ARG A 53 15.79 -16.82 27.95
CA ARG A 53 17.08 -16.12 27.70
C ARG A 53 17.47 -16.12 26.22
N VAL A 54 16.63 -15.53 25.39
CA VAL A 54 16.88 -15.31 23.95
C VAL A 54 17.10 -13.82 23.71
N LEU A 55 18.30 -13.45 23.26
CA LEU A 55 18.76 -12.09 23.01
C LEU A 55 18.75 -11.82 21.50
N GLY A 56 18.19 -10.68 21.09
CA GLY A 56 18.31 -10.19 19.71
C GLY A 56 19.36 -9.09 19.62
N PHE A 57 20.36 -9.23 18.75
CA PHE A 57 21.34 -8.18 18.48
C PHE A 57 21.03 -7.45 17.16
N ASN A 58 20.24 -6.37 17.27
CA ASN A 58 20.13 -5.35 16.22
C ASN A 58 21.46 -4.58 16.16
N HIS A 59 22.21 -4.73 15.07
CA HIS A 59 23.60 -4.27 14.96
C HIS A 59 23.78 -3.31 13.76
N HIS A 60 24.80 -2.45 13.82
CA HIS A 60 25.09 -1.49 12.75
C HIS A 60 25.74 -2.22 11.56
N SER A 61 24.90 -2.72 10.66
CA SER A 61 25.31 -3.62 9.57
C SER A 61 25.97 -2.91 8.37
N ILE A 62 25.70 -1.62 8.17
CA ILE A 62 26.26 -0.81 7.07
C ILE A 62 27.54 -0.08 7.50
N THR A 63 27.49 0.60 8.65
CA THR A 63 28.43 1.69 9.00
C THR A 63 29.47 1.31 10.06
N MET A 64 29.42 0.10 10.60
CA MET A 64 30.38 -0.39 11.59
C MET A 64 30.96 -1.74 11.16
N SER A 65 32.26 -1.90 11.35
CA SER A 65 32.97 -3.16 11.16
C SER A 65 32.43 -4.27 12.09
N PRO A 66 32.73 -5.54 11.81
CA PRO A 66 32.44 -6.65 12.73
C PRO A 66 33.12 -6.47 14.10
N GLU A 67 34.31 -5.87 14.15
CA GLU A 67 35.04 -5.64 15.40
C GLU A 67 34.40 -4.58 16.29
N GLU A 68 33.88 -3.50 15.70
CA GLU A 68 33.14 -2.47 16.46
C GLU A 68 31.83 -3.03 17.02
N ASN A 69 31.06 -3.77 16.21
CA ASN A 69 29.84 -4.42 16.64
C ASN A 69 30.11 -5.47 17.75
N ALA A 70 31.15 -6.29 17.60
CA ALA A 70 31.56 -7.28 18.61
C ALA A 70 32.05 -6.59 19.90
N ARG A 71 32.91 -5.57 19.79
CA ARG A 71 33.42 -4.77 20.92
C ARG A 71 32.30 -4.09 21.69
N PHE A 72 31.30 -3.54 21.00
CA PHE A 72 30.12 -2.95 21.63
C PHE A 72 29.33 -3.99 22.46
N PHE A 73 29.04 -5.15 21.88
CA PHE A 73 28.28 -6.21 22.54
C PHE A 73 29.03 -6.77 23.78
N LEU A 74 30.31 -7.11 23.62
CA LEU A 74 31.14 -7.65 24.71
C LEU A 74 31.38 -6.62 25.83
N SER A 75 31.62 -5.35 25.48
CA SER A 75 31.76 -4.28 26.48
C SER A 75 30.47 -4.04 27.25
N SER A 76 29.30 -4.19 26.60
CA SER A 76 27.99 -4.07 27.26
C SER A 76 27.79 -5.16 28.31
N ILE A 77 28.12 -6.41 27.98
CA ILE A 77 28.06 -7.53 28.94
C ILE A 77 29.06 -7.32 30.09
N LYS A 78 30.30 -6.94 29.79
CA LYS A 78 31.33 -6.69 30.82
C LYS A 78 30.99 -5.51 31.74
N ALA A 79 30.34 -4.46 31.22
CA ALA A 79 29.88 -3.33 32.03
C ALA A 79 28.71 -3.70 32.95
N ALA A 80 27.78 -4.54 32.50
CA ALA A 80 26.58 -4.91 33.26
C ALA A 80 26.77 -6.12 34.20
N LEU A 81 27.73 -7.00 33.90
CA LEU A 81 28.04 -8.24 34.63
C LEU A 81 29.55 -8.39 34.91
N PRO A 82 30.23 -7.40 35.52
CA PRO A 82 31.70 -7.32 35.53
C PRO A 82 32.45 -8.52 36.15
N ASN A 83 31.78 -9.26 37.03
CA ASN A 83 32.30 -10.40 37.79
C ASN A 83 31.69 -11.76 37.37
N ASP A 84 30.78 -11.79 36.38
CA ASP A 84 29.99 -12.96 36.03
C ASP A 84 30.16 -13.31 34.56
N SER A 85 30.22 -14.61 34.25
CA SER A 85 30.33 -15.11 32.88
C SER A 85 28.96 -15.48 32.30
N LEU A 86 28.80 -15.31 30.98
CA LEU A 86 27.67 -15.84 30.21
C LEU A 86 28.15 -16.96 29.25
N ASP A 87 27.44 -18.09 29.24
CA ASP A 87 27.54 -19.09 28.17
C ASP A 87 26.54 -18.72 27.06
N ILE A 88 27.01 -18.49 25.83
CA ILE A 88 26.22 -17.96 24.72
C ILE A 88 26.26 -18.93 23.53
N ASP A 89 25.11 -19.36 23.04
CA ASP A 89 24.98 -19.95 21.70
C ASP A 89 24.48 -18.91 20.71
N ILE A 90 24.80 -19.06 19.42
CA ILE A 90 24.47 -18.09 18.38
C ILE A 90 23.71 -18.76 17.22
N VAL A 91 22.60 -18.16 16.80
CA VAL A 91 21.98 -18.39 15.47
C VAL A 91 22.11 -17.10 14.68
N CYS A 92 22.72 -17.18 13.50
CA CYS A 92 23.07 -16.00 12.72
C CYS A 92 22.77 -16.16 11.23
N HIS A 93 22.41 -15.05 10.58
CA HIS A 93 22.11 -15.00 9.15
C HIS A 93 23.09 -14.09 8.41
N SER A 94 23.55 -14.51 7.23
CA SER A 94 24.31 -13.66 6.31
C SER A 94 25.48 -12.95 7.01
N ARG A 95 25.63 -11.63 6.85
CA ARG A 95 26.62 -10.78 7.57
C ARG A 95 26.67 -11.01 9.08
N GLY A 96 25.55 -11.31 9.72
CA GLY A 96 25.48 -11.57 11.17
C GLY A 96 26.42 -12.70 11.61
N GLY A 97 26.74 -13.65 10.73
CA GLY A 97 27.73 -14.69 11.00
C GLY A 97 29.19 -14.21 10.98
N ILE A 98 29.51 -13.13 10.28
CA ILE A 98 30.84 -12.47 10.38
C ILE A 98 30.98 -11.83 11.76
N VAL A 99 29.92 -11.18 12.25
CA VAL A 99 29.87 -10.63 13.62
C VAL A 99 29.94 -11.74 14.65
N ALA A 100 29.26 -12.87 14.42
CA ALA A 100 29.37 -14.07 15.26
C ALA A 100 30.81 -14.60 15.29
N ARG A 101 31.48 -14.80 14.14
CA ARG A 101 32.89 -15.21 14.11
C ARG A 101 33.80 -14.20 14.79
N THR A 102 33.55 -12.90 14.64
CA THR A 102 34.36 -11.88 15.33
C THR A 102 34.18 -11.93 16.86
N LEU A 103 32.96 -12.13 17.36
CA LEU A 103 32.69 -12.37 18.79
C LEU A 103 33.42 -13.62 19.31
N VAL A 104 33.39 -14.70 18.52
CA VAL A 104 33.74 -16.06 18.95
C VAL A 104 35.23 -16.41 18.71
N GLU A 105 35.84 -15.87 17.65
CA GLU A 105 37.25 -16.08 17.26
C GLU A 105 38.18 -14.96 17.77
N ARG A 106 37.71 -13.69 17.80
CA ARG A 106 38.52 -12.52 18.17
C ARG A 106 38.12 -11.85 19.48
N GLY A 107 37.05 -12.30 20.15
CA GLY A 107 36.48 -11.65 21.33
C GLY A 107 37.47 -11.38 22.49
N ALA A 108 38.40 -12.31 22.74
CA ALA A 108 39.41 -12.16 23.80
C ALA A 108 40.53 -11.15 23.46
N GLU A 109 40.79 -10.91 22.17
CA GLU A 109 41.71 -9.85 21.73
C GLU A 109 41.01 -8.48 21.73
N LEU A 110 39.72 -8.46 21.38
CA LEU A 110 38.91 -7.24 21.43
C LEU A 110 38.68 -6.78 22.88
N LEU A 111 38.49 -7.71 23.82
CA LEU A 111 38.27 -7.43 25.23
C LEU A 111 39.10 -8.39 26.11
N PRO A 112 40.28 -7.97 26.61
CA PRO A 112 41.17 -8.85 27.40
C PRO A 112 40.58 -9.42 28.70
N GLU A 113 39.54 -8.79 29.27
CA GLU A 113 38.78 -9.31 30.41
C GLU A 113 37.44 -9.96 29.99
N LEU A 114 37.45 -10.74 28.90
CA LEU A 114 36.27 -11.38 28.33
C LEU A 114 35.51 -12.24 29.36
N ASN A 115 34.28 -11.86 29.68
CA ASN A 115 33.35 -12.59 30.54
C ASN A 115 32.22 -13.28 29.73
N CYS A 116 32.56 -13.77 28.54
CA CYS A 116 31.66 -14.50 27.66
C CYS A 116 32.34 -15.78 27.17
N ARG A 117 31.61 -16.88 27.19
CA ARG A 117 32.01 -18.15 26.56
C ARG A 117 30.99 -18.49 25.49
N PHE A 118 31.48 -18.90 24.32
CA PHE A 118 30.62 -19.27 23.20
C PHE A 118 30.56 -20.80 23.07
N GLY A 119 29.35 -21.36 23.04
CA GLY A 119 29.11 -22.80 23.05
C GLY A 119 28.91 -23.39 21.66
N LYS A 120 27.93 -22.85 20.92
CA LYS A 120 27.50 -23.32 19.60
C LYS A 120 27.22 -22.15 18.67
N VAL A 121 27.50 -22.30 17.38
CA VAL A 121 27.13 -21.32 16.34
C VAL A 121 26.49 -22.03 15.17
N PHE A 122 25.29 -21.59 14.79
CA PHE A 122 24.65 -22.00 13.55
C PHE A 122 24.68 -20.86 12.53
N PHE A 123 25.38 -21.08 11.41
CA PHE A 123 25.52 -20.15 10.30
C PHE A 123 24.46 -20.41 9.22
N VAL A 124 23.52 -19.49 9.01
CA VAL A 124 22.59 -19.55 7.89
C VAL A 124 23.06 -18.58 6.81
N ALA A 125 23.42 -19.10 5.63
CA ALA A 125 23.85 -18.29 4.49
C ALA A 125 25.01 -17.31 4.78
N THR A 126 25.89 -17.63 5.73
CA THR A 126 26.99 -16.73 6.13
C THR A 126 28.14 -16.78 5.11
N PRO A 127 28.64 -15.63 4.60
CA PRO A 127 29.80 -15.59 3.70
C PRO A 127 31.12 -15.83 4.47
N ASN A 128 31.38 -17.07 4.88
CA ASN A 128 32.61 -17.46 5.61
C ASN A 128 33.88 -17.47 4.73
N GLN A 129 33.73 -17.28 3.42
CA GLN A 129 34.80 -17.00 2.46
C GLN A 129 34.60 -15.67 1.71
N GLY A 130 33.63 -14.86 2.13
CA GLY A 130 33.23 -13.62 1.45
C GLY A 130 32.08 -13.77 0.45
N SER A 131 31.66 -12.63 -0.09
CA SER A 131 30.60 -12.45 -1.07
C SER A 131 30.93 -11.27 -1.97
N ALA A 132 30.49 -11.30 -3.22
CA ALA A 132 30.61 -10.19 -4.15
C ALA A 132 29.93 -8.90 -3.63
N LEU A 133 28.90 -9.02 -2.78
CA LEU A 133 28.21 -7.89 -2.14
C LEU A 133 29.14 -7.05 -1.23
N GLY A 134 30.31 -7.56 -0.86
CA GLY A 134 31.34 -6.78 -0.16
C GLY A 134 32.19 -5.88 -1.05
N ASN A 135 32.15 -6.06 -2.38
CA ASN A 135 32.95 -5.31 -3.35
C ASN A 135 32.09 -4.23 -4.01
N ALA A 136 32.51 -2.96 -3.92
CA ALA A 136 31.74 -1.82 -4.44
C ALA A 136 31.44 -1.92 -5.95
N GLU A 137 32.35 -2.49 -6.73
CA GLU A 137 32.20 -2.68 -8.18
C GLU A 137 31.05 -3.64 -8.52
N HIS A 138 30.84 -4.70 -7.72
CA HIS A 138 29.75 -5.67 -7.90
C HIS A 138 28.44 -5.29 -7.21
N LEU A 139 28.37 -4.18 -6.46
CA LEU A 139 27.09 -3.70 -5.92
C LEU A 139 26.09 -3.36 -7.03
N VAL A 140 26.57 -2.96 -8.21
CA VAL A 140 25.74 -2.70 -9.40
C VAL A 140 25.29 -4.02 -10.03
N ASP A 141 26.18 -4.98 -10.25
CA ASP A 141 25.80 -6.32 -10.74
C ASP A 141 24.81 -7.01 -9.77
N MET A 142 24.93 -6.77 -8.46
CA MET A 142 23.99 -7.28 -7.45
C MET A 142 22.62 -6.59 -7.49
N VAL A 143 22.54 -5.31 -7.85
CA VAL A 143 21.25 -4.65 -8.18
C VAL A 143 20.59 -5.35 -9.35
N ASP A 144 21.34 -5.68 -10.41
CA ASP A 144 20.81 -6.41 -11.57
C ASP A 144 20.35 -7.83 -11.18
N VAL A 145 21.11 -8.58 -10.37
CA VAL A 145 20.68 -9.90 -9.85
C VAL A 145 19.37 -9.77 -9.06
N PHE A 146 19.30 -8.88 -8.06
CA PHE A 146 18.09 -8.74 -7.24
C PHE A 146 16.88 -8.25 -8.04
N THR A 147 17.09 -7.43 -9.07
CA THR A 147 16.02 -6.93 -9.95
C THR A 147 15.50 -8.02 -10.89
N ASN A 148 16.37 -8.86 -11.45
CA ASN A 148 15.97 -9.93 -12.37
C ASN A 148 15.33 -11.15 -11.68
N PHE A 149 15.64 -11.40 -10.40
CA PHE A 149 15.00 -12.48 -9.62
C PHE A 149 13.83 -12.02 -8.74
N LEU A 150 13.56 -10.70 -8.65
CA LEU A 150 12.56 -10.10 -7.74
C LEU A 150 11.16 -10.71 -7.86
N THR A 151 10.77 -11.17 -9.05
CA THR A 151 9.48 -11.80 -9.38
C THR A 151 9.48 -13.33 -9.36
N ASN A 152 10.63 -13.96 -9.12
CA ASN A 152 10.82 -15.43 -9.17
C ASN A 152 11.16 -16.02 -7.78
N PHE A 153 10.74 -15.37 -6.69
CA PHE A 153 11.00 -15.82 -5.32
C PHE A 153 9.79 -16.58 -4.75
N PRO A 154 9.91 -17.88 -4.43
CA PRO A 154 8.77 -18.71 -4.01
C PRO A 154 8.24 -18.41 -2.59
N ASP A 155 8.94 -17.57 -1.80
CA ASP A 155 8.55 -17.18 -0.45
C ASP A 155 8.13 -15.70 -0.37
N GLY A 156 6.83 -15.44 -0.28
CA GLY A 156 6.33 -14.13 0.11
C GLY A 156 6.72 -13.75 1.56
N PRO A 157 6.80 -12.46 1.92
CA PRO A 157 6.52 -11.28 1.08
C PRO A 157 7.77 -10.73 0.37
N VAL A 158 7.53 -10.13 -0.79
CA VAL A 158 8.49 -9.41 -1.66
C VAL A 158 9.25 -8.29 -0.92
N LEU A 159 8.65 -7.74 0.16
CA LEU A 159 9.17 -6.62 0.94
C LEU A 159 10.65 -6.75 1.32
N TYR A 160 11.13 -7.93 1.72
CA TYR A 160 12.51 -8.11 2.17
C TYR A 160 13.53 -7.98 1.04
N SER A 161 13.21 -8.51 -0.15
CA SER A 161 14.04 -8.31 -1.36
C SER A 161 14.08 -6.83 -1.75
N VAL A 162 12.96 -6.12 -1.61
CA VAL A 162 12.86 -4.67 -1.86
C VAL A 162 13.60 -3.86 -0.80
N GLU A 163 13.59 -4.25 0.48
CA GLU A 163 14.35 -3.58 1.54
C GLU A 163 15.87 -3.76 1.37
N VAL A 164 16.31 -4.96 0.97
CA VAL A 164 17.71 -5.23 0.60
C VAL A 164 18.09 -4.45 -0.67
N LEU A 165 17.26 -4.45 -1.72
CA LEU A 165 17.54 -3.70 -2.95
C LEU A 165 17.59 -2.18 -2.70
N LEU A 166 16.57 -1.61 -2.05
CA LEU A 166 16.56 -0.20 -1.63
C LEU A 166 17.70 0.12 -0.67
N GLY A 167 18.16 -0.85 0.12
CA GLY A 167 19.36 -0.75 0.92
C GLY A 167 20.61 -0.61 0.04
N ILE A 168 20.83 -1.51 -0.92
CA ILE A 168 21.96 -1.45 -1.87
C ILE A 168 21.93 -0.15 -2.68
N VAL A 169 20.77 0.29 -3.16
CA VAL A 169 20.61 1.59 -3.84
C VAL A 169 20.95 2.77 -2.93
N LYS A 170 20.61 2.72 -1.63
CA LYS A 170 21.06 3.72 -0.65
C LYS A 170 22.58 3.65 -0.39
N LEU A 171 23.20 2.47 -0.41
CA LEU A 171 24.66 2.32 -0.33
C LEU A 171 25.32 3.00 -1.53
N LEU A 172 24.87 2.69 -2.76
CA LEU A 172 25.35 3.30 -4.00
C LEU A 172 25.22 4.83 -3.98
N ALA A 173 24.10 5.36 -3.47
CA ALA A 173 23.89 6.81 -3.29
C ALA A 173 24.79 7.46 -2.22
N LEU A 174 25.32 6.68 -1.26
CA LEU A 174 26.22 7.14 -0.19
C LEU A 174 27.71 6.93 -0.51
N THR A 175 28.05 6.02 -1.42
CA THR A 175 29.45 5.73 -1.83
C THR A 175 30.12 6.86 -2.65
N ALA A 176 29.46 8.00 -2.85
CA ALA A 176 30.03 9.22 -3.41
C ALA A 176 31.03 9.90 -2.42
N GLY A 177 32.10 9.18 -2.04
CA GLY A 177 33.21 9.69 -1.23
C GLY A 177 33.28 9.20 0.23
N SER A 178 32.61 8.11 0.60
CA SER A 178 32.71 7.54 1.96
C SER A 178 32.92 6.03 1.98
N HIS A 179 33.82 5.57 2.87
CA HIS A 179 34.10 4.15 3.11
C HIS A 179 33.00 3.51 3.95
N LEU A 180 32.50 2.36 3.51
CA LEU A 180 31.40 1.64 4.17
C LEU A 180 31.95 0.34 4.75
N THR A 181 32.78 0.48 5.79
CA THR A 181 33.51 -0.62 6.46
C THR A 181 32.62 -1.78 6.91
N GLY A 182 31.33 -1.54 7.15
CA GLY A 182 30.37 -2.60 7.43
C GLY A 182 30.05 -3.46 6.21
N VAL A 183 29.94 -2.87 5.01
CA VAL A 183 29.77 -3.56 3.72
C VAL A 183 31.10 -4.23 3.30
N GLU A 184 32.19 -3.46 3.29
CA GLU A 184 33.54 -3.91 2.89
C GLU A 184 34.01 -5.16 3.67
N SER A 185 33.56 -5.31 4.92
CA SER A 185 33.85 -6.50 5.73
C SER A 185 33.28 -7.83 5.19
N MET A 186 32.38 -7.80 4.21
CA MET A 186 31.84 -8.99 3.51
C MET A 186 32.68 -9.43 2.30
N ALA A 187 33.69 -8.65 1.90
CA ALA A 187 34.49 -8.91 0.69
C ALA A 187 35.30 -10.21 0.79
N THR A 188 35.40 -10.93 -0.34
CA THR A 188 36.27 -12.10 -0.53
C THR A 188 37.74 -11.75 -0.22
N ASN A 189 38.17 -10.56 -0.62
CA ASN A 189 39.50 -10.00 -0.33
C ASN A 189 39.33 -8.86 0.69
N GLY A 190 39.60 -9.13 1.97
CA GLY A 190 39.35 -8.15 3.03
C GLY A 190 39.38 -8.75 4.42
N TYR A 191 38.46 -8.32 5.29
CA TYR A 191 38.40 -8.72 6.70
C TYR A 191 38.28 -10.25 6.89
N ILE A 192 37.43 -10.92 6.10
CA ILE A 192 37.21 -12.37 6.22
C ILE A 192 38.50 -13.14 5.93
N SER A 193 39.18 -12.85 4.81
CA SER A 193 40.38 -13.56 4.37
C SER A 193 41.65 -13.18 5.16
N THR A 194 41.82 -11.91 5.52
CA THR A 194 43.04 -11.43 6.21
C THR A 194 43.01 -11.52 7.73
N VAL A 195 41.82 -11.55 8.35
CA VAL A 195 41.65 -11.63 9.81
C VAL A 195 41.03 -12.95 10.25
N LEU A 196 39.79 -13.24 9.87
CA LEU A 196 39.06 -14.39 10.44
C LEU A 196 39.64 -15.73 9.93
N ASN A 197 39.87 -15.84 8.63
CA ASN A 197 40.39 -17.06 8.00
C ASN A 197 41.90 -17.25 8.18
N ALA A 198 42.61 -16.21 8.65
CA ALA A 198 44.02 -16.26 9.02
C ALA A 198 44.26 -16.80 10.45
N GLY A 199 43.19 -16.98 11.25
CA GLY A 199 43.26 -17.53 12.61
C GLY A 199 43.86 -18.95 12.62
N ARG A 200 44.76 -19.22 13.59
CA ARG A 200 45.57 -20.46 13.62
C ARG A 200 45.20 -21.44 14.73
N ALA A 201 44.18 -21.13 15.53
CA ALA A 201 43.70 -21.98 16.61
C ALA A 201 42.30 -22.53 16.26
N PRO A 202 41.96 -23.78 16.60
CA PRO A 202 40.58 -24.26 16.51
C PRO A 202 39.72 -23.53 17.55
N ASN A 203 38.49 -23.19 17.18
CA ASN A 203 37.58 -22.49 18.08
C ASN A 203 36.96 -23.46 19.11
N PRO A 204 36.77 -23.07 20.39
CA PRO A 204 36.05 -23.89 21.37
C PRO A 204 34.54 -24.03 21.11
N ALA A 205 33.93 -23.19 20.28
CA ALA A 205 32.51 -23.27 19.94
C ALA A 205 32.26 -24.28 18.80
N ALA A 206 31.21 -25.09 18.93
CA ALA A 206 30.81 -26.03 17.89
C ALA A 206 30.09 -25.30 16.75
N TYR A 207 30.58 -25.45 15.51
CA TYR A 207 29.97 -24.82 14.33
C TYR A 207 29.10 -25.80 13.53
N ALA A 208 27.94 -25.31 13.07
CA ALA A 208 27.10 -25.94 12.06
C ALA A 208 26.62 -24.88 11.05
N ALA A 209 26.16 -25.32 9.87
CA ALA A 209 25.76 -24.40 8.81
C ALA A 209 24.54 -24.89 8.01
N ALA A 210 23.83 -23.95 7.41
CA ALA A 210 22.91 -24.17 6.30
C ALA A 210 23.33 -23.30 5.10
N ALA A 211 23.45 -23.94 3.94
CA ALA A 211 23.77 -23.32 2.66
C ALA A 211 22.81 -23.82 1.56
N SER A 212 22.73 -23.08 0.45
CA SER A 212 21.87 -23.44 -0.68
C SER A 212 22.58 -23.15 -1.99
N ASN A 213 22.35 -24.00 -2.99
CA ASN A 213 22.52 -23.67 -4.39
C ASN A 213 21.13 -23.40 -4.97
N TYR A 214 20.79 -22.13 -5.20
CA TYR A 214 19.51 -21.74 -5.78
C TYR A 214 19.50 -21.99 -7.30
N THR A 215 18.36 -22.39 -7.86
CA THR A 215 18.15 -22.47 -9.32
C THR A 215 16.67 -22.22 -9.61
N PRO A 216 16.31 -21.38 -10.60
CA PRO A 216 14.91 -21.18 -10.98
C PRO A 216 14.25 -22.47 -11.47
N ALA A 217 13.05 -22.78 -10.97
CA ALA A 217 12.32 -23.99 -11.31
C ALA A 217 11.31 -23.74 -12.46
N PRO A 218 11.46 -24.40 -13.63
CA PRO A 218 10.51 -24.22 -14.73
C PRO A 218 9.13 -24.79 -14.41
N GLY A 219 8.10 -23.95 -14.44
CA GLY A 219 6.69 -24.38 -14.34
C GLY A 219 6.00 -24.11 -12.99
N THR A 220 6.74 -23.72 -11.95
CA THR A 220 6.19 -22.93 -10.84
C THR A 220 6.37 -21.44 -11.10
N ASP A 221 7.49 -21.07 -11.72
CA ASP A 221 7.91 -19.70 -12.00
C ASP A 221 8.22 -19.53 -13.50
N ASN A 222 8.30 -18.27 -13.97
CA ASN A 222 8.38 -17.89 -15.40
C ASN A 222 9.76 -18.13 -16.06
N ALA A 223 10.49 -19.16 -15.62
CA ALA A 223 11.91 -19.35 -15.93
C ALA A 223 12.25 -19.57 -17.43
N TYR A 224 11.29 -19.97 -18.27
CA TYR A 224 11.57 -20.34 -19.67
C TYR A 224 12.15 -19.20 -20.53
N LEU A 225 11.64 -17.97 -20.37
CA LEU A 225 12.11 -16.80 -21.12
C LEU A 225 13.37 -16.17 -20.51
N LEU A 226 13.46 -16.16 -19.18
CA LEU A 226 14.55 -15.49 -18.46
C LEU A 226 15.82 -16.32 -18.29
N TRP A 227 15.77 -17.66 -18.45
CA TRP A 227 16.93 -18.55 -18.23
C TRP A 227 18.26 -18.03 -18.83
N ARG A 228 18.25 -17.57 -20.09
CA ARG A 228 19.46 -17.09 -20.77
C ARG A 228 20.03 -15.80 -20.19
N PHE A 229 19.20 -14.93 -19.61
CA PHE A 229 19.62 -13.68 -18.99
C PHE A 229 19.99 -13.89 -17.52
N ALA A 230 19.24 -14.75 -16.82
CA ALA A 230 19.56 -15.24 -15.48
C ALA A 230 20.96 -15.84 -15.40
N ASP A 231 21.29 -16.79 -16.29
CA ASP A 231 22.66 -17.33 -16.46
C ASP A 231 23.67 -16.19 -16.66
N THR A 232 23.42 -15.31 -17.65
CA THR A 232 24.36 -14.26 -18.09
C THR A 232 24.66 -13.20 -17.01
N VAL A 233 23.72 -12.92 -16.10
CA VAL A 233 23.92 -11.95 -15.00
C VAL A 233 24.52 -12.63 -13.76
N LEU A 234 24.08 -13.84 -13.40
CA LEU A 234 24.73 -14.61 -12.33
C LEU A 234 26.20 -14.93 -12.67
N ASP A 235 26.49 -15.18 -13.94
CA ASP A 235 27.85 -15.39 -14.48
C ASP A 235 28.78 -14.18 -14.33
N ARG A 236 28.28 -12.97 -14.06
CA ARG A 236 29.14 -11.80 -13.77
C ARG A 236 29.61 -11.77 -12.33
N VAL A 237 28.81 -12.34 -11.42
CA VAL A 237 28.98 -12.20 -9.96
C VAL A 237 29.52 -13.46 -9.30
N PHE A 238 29.09 -14.64 -9.76
CA PHE A 238 29.40 -15.93 -9.15
C PHE A 238 30.22 -16.81 -10.10
N ARG A 239 31.43 -16.36 -10.44
CA ARG A 239 32.42 -17.16 -11.17
C ARG A 239 33.75 -17.29 -10.44
N ASP A 240 34.34 -18.47 -10.51
CA ASP A 240 35.76 -18.73 -10.18
C ASP A 240 36.40 -19.47 -11.36
N GLY A 241 37.64 -19.12 -11.71
CA GLY A 241 38.34 -19.63 -12.90
C GLY A 241 37.61 -19.45 -14.24
N GLY A 242 36.54 -18.64 -14.28
CA GLY A 242 35.63 -18.52 -15.43
C GLY A 242 34.52 -19.57 -15.50
N GLN A 243 34.30 -20.37 -14.45
CA GLN A 243 33.19 -21.33 -14.31
C GLN A 243 32.12 -20.81 -13.32
N PRO A 244 30.82 -21.09 -13.53
CA PRO A 244 29.76 -20.70 -12.59
C PRO A 244 29.92 -21.39 -11.24
N VAL A 245 29.63 -20.66 -10.16
CA VAL A 245 29.74 -21.13 -8.77
C VAL A 245 28.35 -21.26 -8.15
N ALA A 246 28.07 -22.40 -7.52
CA ALA A 246 26.85 -22.63 -6.76
C ALA A 246 26.66 -21.54 -5.69
N ASN A 247 25.47 -20.93 -5.62
CA ASN A 247 25.21 -19.77 -4.76
C ASN A 247 23.72 -19.65 -4.38
N ASP A 248 23.40 -18.84 -3.37
CA ASP A 248 22.02 -18.55 -2.94
C ASP A 248 21.46 -17.20 -3.44
N LEU A 249 22.05 -16.66 -4.52
CA LEU A 249 21.98 -15.30 -5.06
C LEU A 249 22.79 -14.21 -4.33
N VAL A 250 23.38 -14.49 -3.16
CA VAL A 250 24.26 -13.52 -2.46
C VAL A 250 25.59 -14.14 -2.06
N VAL A 251 25.58 -15.40 -1.63
CA VAL A 251 26.74 -16.09 -1.05
C VAL A 251 26.99 -17.39 -1.81
N PRO A 252 28.24 -17.66 -2.25
CA PRO A 252 28.61 -18.97 -2.79
C PRO A 252 28.32 -20.07 -1.77
N SER A 253 27.63 -21.15 -2.16
CA SER A 253 27.17 -22.21 -1.26
C SER A 253 28.32 -22.81 -0.46
N ASP A 254 29.44 -23.08 -1.13
CA ASP A 254 30.68 -23.59 -0.54
C ASP A 254 31.40 -22.56 0.34
N GLY A 255 31.23 -21.27 0.03
CA GLY A 255 31.70 -20.15 0.82
C GLY A 255 31.09 -20.08 2.22
N VAL A 256 30.02 -20.84 2.51
CA VAL A 256 29.41 -20.93 3.84
C VAL A 256 30.11 -21.95 4.74
N TRP A 257 30.60 -23.06 4.20
CA TRP A 257 30.96 -24.25 5.00
C TRP A 257 32.31 -24.91 4.65
N GLN A 258 32.86 -24.73 3.44
CA GLN A 258 34.10 -25.41 3.03
C GLN A 258 35.35 -24.89 3.75
N ALA A 259 36.46 -25.60 3.59
CA ALA A 259 37.77 -25.24 4.15
C ALA A 259 38.21 -23.86 3.62
N ASN A 260 38.51 -22.93 4.52
CA ASN A 260 38.78 -21.53 4.18
C ASN A 260 40.12 -21.00 4.71
N GLY A 261 40.92 -21.85 5.37
CA GLY A 261 42.17 -21.49 6.05
C GLY A 261 42.09 -21.59 7.58
N HIS A 262 40.91 -21.36 8.17
CA HIS A 262 40.72 -21.45 9.62
C HIS A 262 40.56 -22.92 10.08
N PRO A 263 41.23 -23.38 11.17
CA PRO A 263 41.17 -24.78 11.62
C PRO A 263 39.78 -25.30 12.05
N SER A 264 38.77 -24.42 12.12
CA SER A 264 37.37 -24.78 12.43
C SER A 264 36.52 -25.02 11.17
N PHE A 265 37.14 -24.95 9.98
CA PHE A 265 36.54 -25.24 8.68
C PHE A 265 37.33 -26.38 7.99
N PRO A 266 36.69 -27.26 7.21
CA PRO A 266 35.29 -27.24 6.83
C PRO A 266 34.35 -27.58 7.99
N ILE A 267 33.20 -26.93 8.02
CA ILE A 267 32.09 -27.28 8.90
C ILE A 267 31.58 -28.66 8.45
N ARG A 268 31.45 -29.59 9.41
CA ARG A 268 31.00 -30.96 9.14
C ARG A 268 29.48 -31.03 9.09
N ASP A 269 28.98 -31.94 8.25
CA ASP A 269 27.56 -32.27 8.09
C ASP A 269 26.62 -31.05 7.95
N PRO A 270 26.94 -30.06 7.07
CA PRO A 270 26.08 -28.91 6.83
C PRO A 270 24.75 -29.31 6.20
N LEU A 271 23.70 -28.54 6.48
CA LEU A 271 22.45 -28.62 5.72
C LEU A 271 22.67 -27.97 4.35
N LEU A 272 22.55 -28.75 3.28
CA LEU A 272 22.72 -28.28 1.91
C LEU A 272 21.38 -28.40 1.16
N PHE A 273 20.84 -27.28 0.71
CA PHE A 273 19.75 -27.23 -0.26
C PHE A 273 20.31 -27.22 -1.69
N THR A 274 19.62 -27.89 -2.60
CA THR A 274 19.97 -28.00 -4.02
C THR A 274 19.09 -27.09 -4.87
N GLY A 275 19.43 -26.94 -6.16
CA GLY A 275 18.64 -26.13 -7.11
C GLY A 275 17.18 -26.57 -7.26
N LYS A 276 16.84 -27.81 -6.84
CA LYS A 276 15.46 -28.32 -6.85
C LYS A 276 14.64 -27.91 -5.63
N ASP A 277 15.28 -27.43 -4.57
CA ASP A 277 14.65 -27.13 -3.29
C ASP A 277 14.17 -25.66 -3.20
N GLY A 278 14.57 -24.81 -4.15
CA GLY A 278 14.09 -23.43 -4.34
C GLY A 278 14.57 -22.42 -3.29
N VAL A 279 15.46 -22.82 -2.36
CA VAL A 279 15.87 -21.97 -1.23
C VAL A 279 16.87 -20.91 -1.67
N TRP A 280 16.46 -19.64 -1.62
CA TRP A 280 17.31 -18.46 -1.86
C TRP A 280 17.80 -17.85 -0.53
N HIS A 281 18.68 -16.85 -0.60
CA HIS A 281 19.37 -16.24 0.56
C HIS A 281 18.51 -15.93 1.79
N SER A 282 17.22 -15.60 1.59
CA SER A 282 16.28 -15.23 2.68
C SER A 282 15.16 -16.25 2.91
N GLY A 283 15.09 -17.33 2.13
CA GLY A 283 14.07 -18.39 2.27
C GLY A 283 14.37 -19.39 3.39
N PHE A 284 15.65 -19.52 3.79
CA PHE A 284 16.13 -20.52 4.74
C PHE A 284 15.26 -20.69 6.01
N PHE A 285 14.80 -19.60 6.64
CA PHE A 285 14.07 -19.67 7.92
C PHE A 285 12.61 -20.13 7.79
N ALA A 286 12.02 -20.04 6.60
CA ALA A 286 10.70 -20.62 6.31
C ALA A 286 10.76 -22.16 6.21
N ARG A 287 11.94 -22.74 5.99
CA ARG A 287 12.14 -24.18 5.85
C ARG A 287 12.15 -24.90 7.19
N ALA A 288 11.35 -25.95 7.29
CA ALA A 288 11.29 -26.82 8.47
C ALA A 288 12.62 -27.56 8.67
N GLU A 289 13.32 -27.87 7.58
CA GLU A 289 14.61 -28.53 7.53
C GLU A 289 15.71 -27.68 8.20
N THR A 290 15.77 -26.38 7.90
CA THR A 290 16.67 -25.41 8.57
C THR A 290 16.36 -25.33 10.06
N THR A 291 15.08 -25.22 10.40
CA THR A 291 14.63 -25.16 11.80
C THR A 291 15.06 -26.40 12.58
N GLN A 292 14.83 -27.60 12.02
CA GLN A 292 15.24 -28.87 12.64
C GLN A 292 16.76 -29.03 12.73
N ALA A 293 17.52 -28.51 11.76
CA ALA A 293 18.98 -28.50 11.82
C ALA A 293 19.51 -27.59 12.94
N ILE A 294 18.92 -26.39 13.11
CA ILE A 294 19.21 -25.48 14.23
C ILE A 294 18.85 -26.15 15.56
N GLU A 295 17.63 -26.69 15.69
CA GLU A 295 17.17 -27.35 16.93
C GLU A 295 18.07 -28.53 17.31
N ARG A 296 18.42 -29.39 16.35
CA ARG A 296 19.35 -30.53 16.54
C ARG A 296 20.73 -30.06 16.96
N HIS A 297 21.27 -29.02 16.35
CA HIS A 297 22.58 -28.48 16.71
C HIS A 297 22.57 -27.88 18.12
N LEU A 298 21.61 -27.00 18.42
CA LEU A 298 21.47 -26.37 19.74
C LEU A 298 21.14 -27.39 20.85
N GLY A 299 20.45 -28.48 20.53
CA GLY A 299 19.98 -29.49 21.49
C GLY A 299 18.59 -29.16 22.05
N VAL A 300 17.72 -28.60 21.22
CA VAL A 300 16.32 -28.29 21.52
C VAL A 300 15.45 -29.51 21.14
N PRO A 301 14.50 -29.96 21.99
CA PRO A 301 13.57 -31.03 21.62
C PRO A 301 12.68 -30.64 20.44
N SER A 302 12.43 -31.57 19.51
CA SER A 302 11.61 -31.34 18.31
C SER A 302 10.59 -32.47 18.10
N GLU A 303 9.34 -32.12 17.76
CA GLU A 303 8.30 -33.06 17.34
C GLU A 303 7.94 -32.87 15.85
N PRO A 304 7.48 -33.92 15.15
CA PRO A 304 7.05 -33.82 13.75
C PRO A 304 5.72 -33.07 13.63
N LEU A 305 5.70 -31.98 12.86
CA LEU A 305 4.54 -31.10 12.70
C LEU A 305 3.67 -31.47 11.50
N VAL A 306 2.37 -31.65 11.75
CA VAL A 306 1.30 -31.61 10.73
C VAL A 306 0.80 -30.17 10.62
N VAL A 307 0.56 -29.68 9.40
CA VAL A 307 0.27 -28.26 9.15
C VAL A 307 -1.23 -27.97 9.07
N SER A 308 -1.70 -27.03 9.90
CA SER A 308 -2.99 -26.35 9.80
C SER A 308 -2.82 -24.87 10.25
N PRO A 309 -3.23 -23.86 9.45
CA PRO A 309 -2.95 -22.45 9.77
C PRO A 309 -4.16 -21.65 10.30
N GLU A 310 -3.92 -20.77 11.29
CA GLU A 310 -4.84 -19.68 11.69
C GLU A 310 -4.07 -18.44 12.23
N THR A 311 -4.76 -17.35 12.57
CA THR A 311 -4.24 -15.95 12.61
C THR A 311 -3.80 -15.40 14.00
N VAL A 312 -3.31 -14.13 14.11
CA VAL A 312 -3.65 -13.10 15.15
C VAL A 312 -2.81 -11.76 15.11
N ALA A 313 -3.41 -10.66 15.63
CA ALA A 313 -3.04 -9.21 15.79
C ALA A 313 -1.66 -8.82 16.45
N VAL A 314 -1.03 -7.60 16.38
CA VAL A 314 -1.42 -6.12 16.30
C VAL A 314 -1.76 -5.49 17.70
N PRO A 315 -1.43 -4.23 18.17
CA PRO A 315 -1.19 -2.91 17.48
C PRO A 315 0.10 -1.99 17.79
N PRO A 316 0.15 -0.85 18.59
CA PRO A 316 0.76 0.46 18.14
C PRO A 316 1.68 1.30 19.13
N ILE A 317 2.16 2.54 18.78
CA ILE A 317 2.12 3.84 19.58
C ILE A 317 2.88 5.11 19.02
N ARG A 318 2.09 6.21 18.83
CA ARG A 318 2.26 7.73 18.91
C ARG A 318 3.46 8.59 18.37
N PRO A 319 3.25 9.91 18.06
CA PRO A 319 4.20 10.83 17.35
C PRO A 319 4.60 12.14 18.12
N ARG A 320 5.32 13.10 17.47
CA ARG A 320 5.66 14.45 18.03
C ARG A 320 5.62 15.60 16.98
N ARG A 321 5.45 16.86 17.45
CA ARG A 321 5.20 18.10 16.64
C ARG A 321 6.44 18.99 16.45
N LEU A 322 6.39 19.92 15.47
CA LEU A 322 6.89 21.31 15.64
C LEU A 322 6.17 22.33 14.70
N ARG A 323 6.30 23.63 15.01
CA ARG A 323 5.81 24.82 14.26
C ARG A 323 6.74 25.07 13.03
N GLY A 324 6.41 25.77 11.94
CA GLY A 324 5.54 26.95 11.74
C GLY A 324 6.34 28.25 11.98
N GLY A 325 6.33 29.30 11.14
CA GLY A 325 5.67 29.54 9.84
C GLY A 325 5.86 31.02 9.42
N GLY A 326 5.62 31.38 8.15
CA GLY A 326 5.72 32.77 7.66
C GLY A 326 5.53 32.88 6.15
N GLY A 327 4.88 33.93 5.66
CA GLY A 327 4.53 34.10 4.23
C GLY A 327 4.20 35.54 3.84
N ALA A 328 3.78 35.74 2.59
CA ALA A 328 3.36 37.02 2.02
C ALA A 328 2.10 36.84 1.15
N PRO A 329 1.25 37.88 0.95
CA PRO A 329 -0.13 37.71 0.51
C PRO A 329 -0.34 37.85 -1.00
N VAL A 330 -1.46 37.29 -1.48
CA VAL A 330 -2.07 37.57 -2.80
C VAL A 330 -3.34 38.41 -2.59
N MET A 331 -3.64 39.30 -3.54
CA MET A 331 -4.73 40.28 -3.42
C MET A 331 -6.12 39.65 -3.56
N ALA A 332 -7.11 40.24 -2.88
CA ALA A 332 -8.51 39.83 -2.95
C ALA A 332 -9.34 40.82 -3.80
N GLU A 333 -10.11 40.30 -4.75
CA GLU A 333 -11.22 41.02 -5.36
C GLU A 333 -12.47 40.99 -4.47
N LYS A 334 -13.34 41.98 -4.59
CA LYS A 334 -14.58 42.08 -3.80
C LYS A 334 -15.78 41.59 -4.62
N SER A 335 -16.50 40.59 -4.09
CA SER A 335 -17.93 40.40 -4.32
C SER A 335 -18.70 40.79 -3.05
N GLY A 336 -20.03 40.94 -3.13
CA GLY A 336 -20.87 41.31 -2.00
C GLY A 336 -22.27 40.71 -2.07
N GLY A 337 -23.04 40.88 -0.99
CA GLY A 337 -24.47 40.55 -0.95
C GLY A 337 -24.80 39.10 -0.57
N ASP A 338 -24.50 38.15 -1.46
CA ASP A 338 -25.23 36.86 -1.50
C ASP A 338 -24.49 35.63 -0.95
N THR A 339 -23.30 35.80 -0.36
CA THR A 339 -22.57 34.72 0.30
C THR A 339 -22.42 34.98 1.79
N VAL A 340 -22.86 34.02 2.60
CA VAL A 340 -22.77 34.02 4.07
C VAL A 340 -21.69 33.04 4.49
N GLN A 341 -20.94 33.34 5.56
CA GLN A 341 -19.91 32.45 6.10
C GLN A 341 -20.33 31.82 7.42
N ARG A 342 -20.10 30.50 7.53
CA ARG A 342 -20.36 29.71 8.74
C ARG A 342 -19.27 28.68 9.01
N GLU A 343 -18.68 28.70 10.20
CA GLU A 343 -17.67 27.72 10.64
C GLU A 343 -18.33 26.65 11.51
N PRO A 344 -18.39 25.38 11.07
CA PRO A 344 -18.97 24.28 11.84
C PRO A 344 -18.05 23.82 12.96
N GLU A 345 -18.63 23.54 14.11
CA GLU A 345 -17.93 23.03 15.29
C GLU A 345 -18.69 21.85 15.90
N ILE A 346 -17.96 20.79 16.28
CA ILE A 346 -18.49 19.68 17.08
C ILE A 346 -18.09 19.87 18.54
N THR A 347 -19.08 19.87 19.43
CA THR A 347 -18.88 19.68 20.87
C THR A 347 -19.25 18.25 21.25
N PHE A 348 -18.25 17.46 21.66
CA PHE A 348 -18.41 16.10 22.17
C PHE A 348 -17.26 15.73 23.12
N HIS A 349 -17.39 14.60 23.79
CA HIS A 349 -16.42 14.09 24.76
C HIS A 349 -15.18 13.52 24.07
N GLU A 350 -13.98 13.96 24.47
CA GLU A 350 -12.70 13.44 23.94
C GLU A 350 -12.44 11.96 24.32
N GLN A 351 -13.19 11.45 25.31
CA GLN A 351 -13.18 10.06 25.74
C GLN A 351 -14.57 9.68 26.28
N VAL A 352 -15.04 8.46 25.99
CA VAL A 352 -16.29 7.88 26.50
C VAL A 352 -16.08 6.42 26.93
N LEU A 353 -16.90 5.91 27.85
CA LEU A 353 -16.92 4.48 28.16
C LEU A 353 -17.90 3.74 27.24
N GLU A 354 -17.58 2.48 26.94
CA GLU A 354 -18.47 1.54 26.25
C GLU A 354 -19.87 1.48 26.89
N GLY A 355 -20.91 1.60 26.06
CA GLY A 355 -22.31 1.59 26.48
C GLY A 355 -22.83 2.92 27.06
N GLU A 356 -21.97 3.93 27.29
CA GLU A 356 -22.45 5.27 27.60
C GLU A 356 -23.17 5.89 26.40
N THR A 357 -24.14 6.77 26.69
CA THR A 357 -24.91 7.49 25.68
C THR A 357 -24.83 8.98 25.96
N TRP A 358 -24.29 9.75 25.00
CA TRP A 358 -24.02 11.17 25.14
C TRP A 358 -24.54 11.96 23.93
N PRO A 359 -25.01 13.21 24.11
CA PRO A 359 -25.33 14.10 23.00
C PRO A 359 -24.05 14.68 22.37
N LEU A 360 -23.94 14.57 21.06
CA LEU A 360 -23.00 15.32 20.23
C LEU A 360 -23.71 16.54 19.67
N GLU A 361 -23.18 17.73 19.97
CA GLU A 361 -23.73 18.97 19.45
C GLU A 361 -22.91 19.47 18.26
N VAL A 362 -23.58 19.94 17.22
CA VAL A 362 -22.97 20.57 16.05
C VAL A 362 -23.53 21.98 15.92
N GLU A 363 -22.67 22.99 15.84
CA GLU A 363 -23.06 24.40 15.69
C GLU A 363 -22.40 25.01 14.46
N LEU A 364 -23.18 25.72 13.63
CA LEU A 364 -22.65 26.60 12.59
C LEU A 364 -22.44 28.00 13.17
N ARG A 365 -21.19 28.40 13.44
CA ARG A 365 -20.84 29.70 14.04
C ARG A 365 -20.58 30.77 12.99
N GLU A 366 -20.87 32.03 13.33
CA GLU A 366 -20.40 33.16 12.52
C GLU A 366 -18.87 33.29 12.63
N SER A 367 -18.20 33.33 11.49
CA SER A 367 -16.74 33.40 11.44
C SER A 367 -16.27 33.97 10.10
N ALA A 368 -15.23 34.80 10.15
CA ALA A 368 -14.45 35.24 8.98
C ALA A 368 -13.19 34.36 8.77
N SER A 369 -13.12 33.21 9.45
CA SER A 369 -12.09 32.21 9.25
C SER A 369 -12.07 31.74 7.79
N ALA A 370 -10.87 31.55 7.23
CA ALA A 370 -10.72 30.93 5.92
C ALA A 370 -11.27 29.48 5.91
N ALA A 371 -11.49 28.85 7.07
CA ALA A 371 -12.10 27.52 7.15
C ALA A 371 -13.64 27.55 7.17
N ALA A 372 -14.31 28.70 7.16
CA ALA A 372 -15.78 28.75 7.11
C ALA A 372 -16.36 28.19 5.79
N LEU A 373 -17.49 27.49 5.88
CA LEU A 373 -18.37 27.17 4.75
C LEU A 373 -18.83 28.48 4.08
N GLN A 374 -18.82 28.50 2.75
CA GLN A 374 -19.34 29.63 1.97
C GLN A 374 -20.71 29.25 1.40
N LEU A 375 -21.74 29.88 1.95
CA LEU A 375 -23.14 29.54 1.72
C LEU A 375 -23.74 30.57 0.77
N LEU A 376 -23.99 30.16 -0.47
CA LEU A 376 -24.60 31.00 -1.51
C LEU A 376 -26.12 30.95 -1.38
N PHE A 377 -26.72 32.10 -1.13
CA PHE A 377 -28.18 32.25 -1.06
C PHE A 377 -28.74 32.44 -2.48
N ALA A 378 -29.95 31.92 -2.72
CA ALA A 378 -30.67 32.24 -3.95
C ALA A 378 -31.00 33.74 -4.01
N PRO A 379 -31.06 34.37 -5.20
CA PRO A 379 -31.39 35.79 -5.31
C PRO A 379 -32.74 36.13 -4.64
N GLY A 380 -32.70 36.98 -3.61
CA GLY A 380 -33.88 37.36 -2.84
C GLY A 380 -34.35 36.35 -1.76
N ALA A 381 -33.64 35.24 -1.55
CA ALA A 381 -33.91 34.35 -0.41
C ALA A 381 -33.22 34.86 0.87
N GLU A 382 -33.95 34.86 1.99
CA GLU A 382 -33.46 35.25 3.32
C GLU A 382 -32.94 34.07 4.17
N GLU A 383 -33.34 32.85 3.80
CA GLU A 383 -33.00 31.60 4.47
C GLU A 383 -32.51 30.53 3.47
N LEU A 384 -31.74 29.57 4.00
CA LEU A 384 -31.13 28.46 3.28
C LEU A 384 -31.21 27.21 4.17
N THR A 385 -31.82 26.14 3.67
CA THR A 385 -31.79 24.84 4.34
C THR A 385 -30.51 24.08 3.97
N LEU A 386 -29.80 23.60 4.99
CA LEU A 386 -28.74 22.61 4.90
C LEU A 386 -29.15 21.33 5.62
N SER A 387 -28.55 20.20 5.28
CA SER A 387 -28.70 18.96 6.04
C SER A 387 -27.37 18.56 6.65
N ALA A 388 -27.29 18.51 7.98
CA ALA A 388 -26.13 17.99 8.70
C ALA A 388 -26.33 16.49 8.91
N GLU A 389 -25.39 15.67 8.47
CA GLU A 389 -25.51 14.20 8.40
C GLU A 389 -24.29 13.51 9.05
N ILE A 390 -24.49 12.53 9.93
CA ILE A 390 -23.44 11.95 10.77
C ILE A 390 -23.00 10.53 10.33
N SER A 391 -21.69 10.38 10.10
CA SER A 391 -20.99 9.09 10.14
C SER A 391 -20.19 9.00 11.45
N ALA A 392 -20.45 7.96 12.24
CA ALA A 392 -19.79 7.73 13.53
C ALA A 392 -19.44 6.24 13.71
N PRO A 393 -18.45 5.70 12.98
CA PRO A 393 -17.94 4.35 13.22
C PRO A 393 -17.60 4.12 14.70
N GLY A 394 -17.97 2.95 15.22
CA GLY A 394 -17.83 2.65 16.67
C GLY A 394 -18.91 3.28 17.57
N PHE A 395 -19.93 3.93 17.02
CA PHE A 395 -21.10 4.40 17.74
C PHE A 395 -22.41 3.90 17.11
N GLN A 396 -23.42 3.69 17.95
CA GLN A 396 -24.81 3.63 17.52
C GLN A 396 -25.40 5.04 17.57
N VAL A 397 -25.86 5.54 16.41
CA VAL A 397 -26.64 6.78 16.33
C VAL A 397 -28.08 6.46 16.76
N VAL A 398 -28.59 7.19 17.74
CA VAL A 398 -29.94 7.00 18.28
C VAL A 398 -30.89 8.03 17.66
N GLY A 399 -31.79 7.57 16.79
CA GLY A 399 -32.74 8.42 16.07
C GLY A 399 -32.34 8.61 14.60
N GLN A 400 -32.56 9.81 14.06
CA GLN A 400 -32.16 10.16 12.70
C GLN A 400 -30.64 10.43 12.62
N ARG A 401 -30.05 10.08 11.49
CA ARG A 401 -28.64 10.38 11.14
C ARG A 401 -28.46 11.71 10.42
N HIS A 402 -29.54 12.39 10.06
CA HIS A 402 -29.51 13.74 9.51
C HIS A 402 -30.39 14.71 10.33
N VAL A 403 -30.04 15.99 10.32
CA VAL A 403 -30.80 17.10 10.93
C VAL A 403 -30.77 18.29 9.98
N ALA A 404 -31.95 18.82 9.65
CA ALA A 404 -32.06 20.04 8.85
C ALA A 404 -31.68 21.28 9.67
N LEU A 405 -30.85 22.15 9.09
CA LEU A 405 -30.42 23.44 9.63
C LEU A 405 -30.92 24.55 8.73
N VAL A 406 -31.52 25.61 9.29
CA VAL A 406 -32.00 26.77 8.52
C VAL A 406 -31.08 27.95 8.77
N VAL A 407 -30.10 28.13 7.88
CA VAL A 407 -29.16 29.25 7.94
C VAL A 407 -29.85 30.51 7.44
N ASN A 408 -29.81 31.57 8.25
CA ASN A 408 -30.38 32.87 7.91
C ASN A 408 -29.27 33.83 7.46
N ARG A 409 -29.59 34.83 6.61
CA ARG A 409 -28.63 35.87 6.21
C ARG A 409 -27.98 36.60 7.39
N VAL A 410 -28.77 36.86 8.44
CA VAL A 410 -28.31 37.25 9.78
C VAL A 410 -28.41 36.03 10.69
N ARG A 411 -27.34 35.67 11.41
CA ARG A 411 -27.29 34.42 12.18
C ARG A 411 -28.41 34.24 13.20
N ARG A 412 -28.99 33.03 13.19
CA ARG A 412 -29.94 32.54 14.20
C ARG A 412 -29.40 31.26 14.85
N PRO A 413 -28.76 31.33 16.03
CA PRO A 413 -28.14 30.17 16.68
C PRO A 413 -29.10 29.00 16.89
N GLU A 414 -30.38 29.30 17.11
CA GLU A 414 -31.46 28.33 17.36
C GLU A 414 -31.89 27.51 16.15
N THR A 415 -31.63 27.97 14.92
CA THR A 415 -31.88 27.21 13.68
C THR A 415 -30.61 26.68 13.02
N GLU A 416 -29.45 27.00 13.61
CA GLU A 416 -28.11 26.70 13.09
C GLU A 416 -27.34 25.69 13.96
N LYS A 417 -28.08 24.86 14.72
CA LYS A 417 -27.56 23.83 15.63
C LYS A 417 -28.24 22.47 15.39
N ALA A 418 -27.46 21.40 15.30
CA ALA A 418 -27.92 20.01 15.32
C ALA A 418 -27.44 19.30 16.59
N VAL A 419 -28.17 18.25 16.99
CA VAL A 419 -27.78 17.36 18.10
C VAL A 419 -28.01 15.91 17.70
N PHE A 420 -26.97 15.08 17.82
CA PHE A 420 -27.04 13.64 17.56
C PHE A 420 -26.78 12.88 18.86
N THR A 421 -27.65 11.94 19.22
CA THR A 421 -27.44 11.09 20.40
C THR A 421 -26.61 9.88 20.01
N LEU A 422 -25.46 9.68 20.64
CA LEU A 422 -24.51 8.60 20.32
C LEU A 422 -24.31 7.67 21.50
N THR A 423 -24.53 6.36 21.28
CA THR A 423 -24.19 5.30 22.23
C THR A 423 -22.88 4.62 21.81
N ALA A 424 -21.90 4.54 22.70
CA ALA A 424 -20.58 3.98 22.40
C ALA A 424 -20.62 2.45 22.27
N LEU A 425 -20.13 1.91 21.15
CA LEU A 425 -20.04 0.46 20.91
C LEU A 425 -18.72 -0.12 21.46
N HIS A 426 -18.69 -1.43 21.71
CA HIS A 426 -17.51 -2.14 22.20
C HIS A 426 -16.30 -1.96 21.25
N PRO A 427 -15.21 -1.28 21.67
CA PRO A 427 -14.11 -0.89 20.78
C PRO A 427 -13.13 -2.02 20.45
N GLY A 428 -13.23 -3.16 21.14
CA GLY A 428 -12.23 -4.22 21.18
C GLY A 428 -11.62 -4.36 22.58
N PRO A 429 -10.57 -5.19 22.76
CA PRO A 429 -9.93 -5.43 24.06
C PRO A 429 -9.02 -4.27 24.54
N GLN A 430 -8.97 -3.16 23.81
CA GLN A 430 -8.18 -1.96 24.14
C GLN A 430 -8.95 -0.70 23.70
N PRO A 431 -8.69 0.47 24.30
CA PRO A 431 -9.25 1.75 23.84
C PRO A 431 -8.94 2.03 22.38
N ALA A 432 -9.97 2.42 21.62
CA ALA A 432 -9.85 2.77 20.21
C ALA A 432 -10.23 4.24 19.99
N THR A 433 -9.42 4.96 19.21
CA THR A 433 -9.82 6.28 18.70
C THR A 433 -10.80 6.08 17.57
N GLN A 434 -12.02 6.60 17.72
CA GLN A 434 -13.00 6.69 16.65
C GLN A 434 -13.00 8.10 16.06
N GLU A 435 -13.32 8.20 14.77
CA GLU A 435 -13.61 9.47 14.11
C GLU A 435 -15.12 9.64 13.99
N ILE A 436 -15.62 10.83 14.29
CA ILE A 436 -17.01 11.21 14.06
C ILE A 436 -17.00 12.35 13.05
N ILE A 437 -17.60 12.11 11.89
CA ILE A 437 -17.65 13.03 10.75
C ILE A 437 -19.09 13.48 10.57
N VAL A 438 -19.32 14.79 10.59
CA VAL A 438 -20.61 15.38 10.20
C VAL A 438 -20.44 16.07 8.86
N THR A 439 -21.18 15.62 7.85
CA THR A 439 -21.22 16.20 6.50
C THR A 439 -22.37 17.21 6.41
N PHE A 440 -22.12 18.38 5.82
CA PHE A 440 -23.15 19.36 5.50
C PHE A 440 -23.50 19.27 4.02
N TRP A 441 -24.76 19.01 3.74
CA TRP A 441 -25.31 18.93 2.39
C TRP A 441 -26.19 20.14 2.08
N GLN A 442 -26.20 20.53 0.81
CA GLN A 442 -27.24 21.32 0.18
C GLN A 442 -27.67 20.54 -1.07
N ASP A 443 -28.95 20.16 -1.15
CA ASP A 443 -29.43 19.18 -2.12
C ASP A 443 -28.53 17.91 -2.09
N ASN A 444 -28.06 17.43 -3.24
CA ASN A 444 -27.08 16.35 -3.39
C ASN A 444 -25.61 16.83 -3.46
N SER A 445 -25.30 18.05 -3.00
CA SER A 445 -23.93 18.61 -2.96
C SER A 445 -23.40 18.70 -1.51
N ALA A 446 -22.33 17.96 -1.21
CA ALA A 446 -21.67 17.99 0.10
C ALA A 446 -20.81 19.26 0.26
N LEU A 447 -21.40 20.32 0.83
CA LEU A 447 -20.78 21.63 1.09
C LEU A 447 -19.51 21.55 1.94
N GLY A 448 -19.46 20.58 2.85
CA GLY A 448 -18.27 20.28 3.60
C GLY A 448 -18.49 19.22 4.67
N THR A 449 -17.50 19.05 5.53
CA THR A 449 -17.57 18.22 6.74
C THR A 449 -16.93 18.94 7.90
N VAL A 450 -17.20 18.43 9.11
CA VAL A 450 -16.46 18.67 10.33
C VAL A 450 -16.16 17.34 11.01
N THR A 451 -14.92 17.13 11.46
CA THR A 451 -14.48 15.87 12.10
C THR A 451 -14.06 16.10 13.55
N HIS A 452 -14.56 15.24 14.43
CA HIS A 452 -14.15 15.10 15.83
C HIS A 452 -13.48 13.74 16.07
N ARG A 453 -12.59 13.66 17.05
CA ARG A 453 -11.90 12.41 17.44
C ARG A 453 -12.11 12.15 18.91
N THR A 454 -12.59 10.95 19.23
CA THR A 454 -12.90 10.53 20.61
C THR A 454 -12.34 9.14 20.88
N VAL A 455 -11.93 8.88 22.12
CA VAL A 455 -11.42 7.56 22.54
C VAL A 455 -12.54 6.78 23.22
N VAL A 456 -13.01 5.72 22.59
CA VAL A 456 -13.94 4.77 23.22
C VAL A 456 -13.13 3.76 24.03
N VAL A 457 -13.44 3.65 25.32
CA VAL A 457 -12.74 2.79 26.29
C VAL A 457 -13.61 1.57 26.61
N PRO A 458 -13.09 0.32 26.51
CA PRO A 458 -13.84 -0.87 26.86
C PRO A 458 -14.19 -0.88 28.35
N LYS A 459 -15.37 -1.39 28.70
CA LYS A 459 -15.93 -1.24 30.05
C LYS A 459 -15.05 -1.84 31.17
N ASP A 460 -14.35 -2.93 30.87
CA ASP A 460 -13.49 -3.65 31.82
C ASP A 460 -12.00 -3.25 31.73
N TYR A 461 -11.68 -2.11 31.09
CA TYR A 461 -10.29 -1.69 30.87
C TYR A 461 -9.61 -1.11 32.13
N ALA A 462 -8.97 -1.99 32.90
CA ALA A 462 -8.37 -1.70 34.21
C ALA A 462 -7.04 -0.90 34.19
N LYS A 463 -6.85 0.04 33.25
CA LYS A 463 -5.67 0.94 33.18
C LYS A 463 -6.10 2.37 32.88
N ASP A 464 -5.30 3.35 33.31
CA ASP A 464 -5.48 4.75 32.93
C ASP A 464 -5.56 4.89 31.40
N ALA A 465 -6.72 5.35 30.91
CA ALA A 465 -6.95 5.56 29.49
C ALA A 465 -6.06 6.72 28.98
N PRO A 466 -5.39 6.58 27.82
CA PRO A 466 -4.37 7.51 27.39
C PRO A 466 -5.00 8.80 26.83
N TRP A 467 -5.19 9.80 27.72
CA TRP A 467 -5.82 11.11 27.46
C TRP A 467 -5.61 11.57 26.01
N GLY A 468 -6.72 11.64 25.26
CA GLY A 468 -6.74 11.79 23.81
C GLY A 468 -6.75 13.24 23.33
N GLY A 469 -6.64 14.20 24.25
CA GLY A 469 -7.12 15.57 24.06
C GLY A 469 -6.41 16.39 22.99
N GLN A 470 -6.93 16.29 21.77
CA GLN A 470 -7.04 17.36 20.78
C GLN A 470 -8.14 17.02 19.77
N SER A 471 -9.36 17.51 20.01
CA SER A 471 -10.32 17.72 18.92
C SER A 471 -9.64 18.52 17.80
N LYS A 472 -9.70 18.01 16.57
CA LYS A 472 -9.03 18.59 15.40
C LYS A 472 -10.03 18.84 14.28
N THR A 473 -11.00 19.71 14.59
CA THR A 473 -11.97 20.32 13.67
C THR A 473 -11.29 20.68 12.35
N HIS A 474 -11.49 19.86 11.32
CA HIS A 474 -11.20 20.22 9.94
C HIS A 474 -12.52 20.61 9.30
N THR A 475 -12.70 21.90 8.99
CA THR A 475 -13.79 22.31 8.12
C THR A 475 -13.34 22.20 6.68
N LEU A 476 -14.08 21.37 5.95
CA LEU A 476 -14.02 21.18 4.52
C LEU A 476 -14.81 22.31 3.80
N ARG A 477 -14.30 22.83 2.69
CA ARG A 477 -14.93 23.95 1.95
C ARG A 477 -15.69 23.50 0.70
N ILE A 478 -16.63 24.32 0.25
CA ILE A 478 -17.07 24.40 -1.15
C ILE A 478 -16.99 25.84 -1.67
N SER A 479 -16.81 25.96 -2.99
CA SER A 479 -16.80 27.21 -3.75
C SER A 479 -18.18 27.91 -3.76
N PRO A 480 -18.25 29.26 -3.72
CA PRO A 480 -19.51 30.02 -3.77
C PRO A 480 -20.12 30.09 -5.19
N ARG A 481 -19.99 29.02 -5.98
CA ARG A 481 -20.59 28.87 -7.31
C ARG A 481 -21.42 27.59 -7.33
N ARG A 482 -22.65 27.68 -7.85
CA ARG A 482 -23.58 26.55 -7.95
C ARG A 482 -22.92 25.39 -8.72
N ARG A 483 -22.92 24.20 -8.12
CA ARG A 483 -22.48 22.95 -8.73
C ARG A 483 -23.62 22.31 -9.51
N GLU A 484 -23.26 21.47 -10.49
CA GLU A 484 -24.12 20.43 -11.02
C GLU A 484 -24.14 19.29 -10.00
N SER A 485 -25.29 19.06 -9.36
CA SER A 485 -25.50 18.01 -8.36
C SER A 485 -25.96 16.71 -9.05
N PRO A 486 -25.54 15.51 -8.58
CA PRO A 486 -26.06 14.25 -9.10
C PRO A 486 -27.53 14.06 -8.72
N ASP A 487 -28.28 13.31 -9.52
CA ASP A 487 -29.70 13.00 -9.24
C ASP A 487 -29.83 12.12 -7.98
N VAL A 488 -28.86 11.22 -7.79
CA VAL A 488 -28.78 10.23 -6.71
C VAL A 488 -27.36 10.20 -6.13
N VAL A 489 -27.24 10.18 -4.80
CA VAL A 489 -26.02 9.80 -4.08
C VAL A 489 -26.26 8.49 -3.35
N VAL A 490 -25.45 7.48 -3.63
CA VAL A 490 -25.38 6.26 -2.83
C VAL A 490 -24.27 6.43 -1.80
N TYR A 491 -24.60 6.33 -0.52
CA TYR A 491 -23.63 6.52 0.57
C TYR A 491 -23.35 5.17 1.26
N LEU A 492 -22.07 4.79 1.30
CA LEU A 492 -21.53 3.66 2.06
C LEU A 492 -20.76 4.14 3.29
N ARG A 493 -21.25 3.80 4.50
CA ARG A 493 -20.59 4.10 5.78
C ARG A 493 -20.07 2.81 6.40
N LYS A 494 -18.85 2.80 6.95
CA LYS A 494 -18.31 1.57 7.56
C LYS A 494 -18.95 1.32 8.93
N LEU A 495 -19.46 0.11 9.13
CA LEU A 495 -19.96 -0.34 10.41
C LEU A 495 -18.78 -0.66 11.34
N GLY A 496 -18.86 -0.23 12.60
CA GLY A 496 -17.80 -0.46 13.58
C GLY A 496 -17.62 -1.94 13.90
N GLY A 497 -16.46 -2.50 13.60
CA GLY A 497 -16.16 -3.92 13.79
C GLY A 497 -14.82 -4.33 13.19
N ARG A 498 -14.58 -5.65 13.10
CA ARG A 498 -13.45 -6.21 12.33
C ARG A 498 -13.80 -6.50 10.86
N ASP A 499 -15.07 -6.75 10.59
CA ASP A 499 -15.55 -7.17 9.28
C ASP A 499 -15.71 -5.97 8.33
N GLU A 500 -15.58 -6.20 7.02
CA GLU A 500 -15.83 -5.19 5.99
C GLU A 500 -17.34 -5.11 5.69
N ALA A 501 -18.10 -4.65 6.70
CA ALA A 501 -19.55 -4.44 6.62
C ALA A 501 -19.89 -2.94 6.54
N TYR A 502 -20.88 -2.60 5.71
CA TYR A 502 -21.26 -1.22 5.41
C TYR A 502 -22.77 -1.02 5.55
N ASP A 503 -23.21 0.14 6.06
CA ASP A 503 -24.58 0.61 5.84
C ASP A 503 -24.68 1.33 4.49
N LEU A 504 -25.73 0.98 3.73
CA LEU A 504 -26.05 1.61 2.45
C LEU A 504 -27.30 2.47 2.61
N SER A 505 -27.18 3.73 2.23
CA SER A 505 -28.27 4.69 2.15
C SER A 505 -28.30 5.41 0.80
N ILE A 506 -29.44 6.04 0.48
CA ILE A 506 -29.59 6.92 -0.67
C ILE A 506 -30.02 8.31 -0.23
N ARG A 507 -29.40 9.33 -0.84
CA ARG A 507 -29.91 10.70 -0.98
C ARG A 507 -30.32 10.92 -2.44
N SER A 508 -31.43 11.61 -2.70
CA SER A 508 -32.01 11.73 -4.04
C SER A 508 -32.82 13.02 -4.19
N VAL A 509 -32.71 13.65 -5.37
CA VAL A 509 -33.51 14.82 -5.79
C VAL A 509 -34.43 14.49 -6.98
N VAL A 510 -34.62 13.20 -7.28
CA VAL A 510 -35.52 12.72 -8.34
C VAL A 510 -36.98 12.92 -7.90
N GLU A 511 -37.79 13.47 -8.80
CA GLU A 511 -39.23 13.73 -8.57
C GLU A 511 -39.99 12.42 -8.22
N ALA A 512 -40.79 12.46 -7.15
CA ALA A 512 -41.46 11.30 -6.54
C ALA A 512 -40.50 10.19 -6.03
N ALA A 513 -39.29 10.60 -5.64
CA ALA A 513 -38.23 9.77 -5.10
C ALA A 513 -37.22 10.59 -4.26
N GLU A 514 -37.69 11.63 -3.57
CA GLU A 514 -36.88 12.58 -2.82
C GLU A 514 -36.41 11.99 -1.48
N TYR A 515 -35.09 11.93 -1.25
CA TYR A 515 -34.47 11.30 -0.08
C TYR A 515 -33.31 12.13 0.49
N GLU A 516 -33.21 12.17 1.82
CA GLU A 516 -32.12 12.85 2.55
C GLU A 516 -31.01 11.89 2.99
N ASP A 517 -31.36 10.87 3.77
CA ASP A 517 -30.52 9.72 4.14
C ASP A 517 -31.47 8.56 4.39
N GLN A 518 -31.98 7.97 3.30
CA GLN A 518 -32.90 6.84 3.38
C GLN A 518 -32.09 5.54 3.46
N PRO A 519 -32.13 4.79 4.58
CA PRO A 519 -31.39 3.53 4.70
C PRO A 519 -32.06 2.41 3.90
N PHE A 520 -31.23 1.56 3.27
CA PHE A 520 -31.66 0.38 2.52
C PHE A 520 -31.10 -0.94 3.07
N GLY A 521 -30.42 -0.88 4.22
CA GLY A 521 -29.88 -2.03 4.94
C GLY A 521 -28.35 -2.06 4.91
N THR A 522 -27.80 -3.22 5.23
CA THR A 522 -26.35 -3.44 5.31
C THR A 522 -25.94 -4.55 4.35
N PHE A 523 -24.69 -4.53 3.92
CA PHE A 523 -24.05 -5.68 3.26
C PHE A 523 -22.61 -5.83 3.74
N ALA A 524 -22.10 -7.05 3.65
CA ALA A 524 -20.72 -7.37 3.97
C ALA A 524 -19.95 -7.72 2.68
N LEU A 525 -18.67 -7.39 2.67
CA LEU A 525 -17.70 -7.93 1.73
C LEU A 525 -17.24 -9.28 2.31
N ASP A 526 -18.07 -10.32 2.10
CA ASP A 526 -18.12 -11.64 2.78
C ASP A 526 -16.76 -12.19 3.28
N GLY A 527 -16.34 -11.78 4.49
CA GLY A 527 -15.16 -12.29 5.22
C GLY A 527 -13.82 -12.20 4.49
N SER A 528 -13.80 -11.58 3.31
CA SER A 528 -12.70 -11.64 2.35
C SER A 528 -12.62 -10.30 1.64
N ASN A 529 -11.41 -9.73 1.64
CA ASN A 529 -11.12 -8.43 1.08
C ASN A 529 -11.71 -8.35 -0.35
N MET A 530 -12.67 -7.46 -0.63
CA MET A 530 -13.44 -7.45 -1.90
C MET A 530 -12.51 -7.41 -3.12
N ALA A 531 -11.51 -6.56 -2.99
CA ALA A 531 -10.24 -6.50 -3.69
C ALA A 531 -9.67 -7.87 -4.15
N THR A 532 -9.64 -8.88 -3.29
CA THR A 532 -9.15 -10.24 -3.55
C THR A 532 -10.21 -11.11 -4.23
N TYR A 533 -11.50 -10.98 -3.87
CA TYR A 533 -12.59 -11.62 -4.60
C TYR A 533 -12.64 -11.16 -6.08
N PHE A 534 -12.41 -9.86 -6.32
CA PHE A 534 -12.32 -9.30 -7.67
C PHE A 534 -11.09 -9.82 -8.44
N SER A 535 -9.91 -9.86 -7.82
CA SER A 535 -8.73 -10.52 -8.41
C SER A 535 -9.02 -11.99 -8.74
N GLN A 536 -9.63 -12.75 -7.83
CA GLN A 536 -10.01 -14.16 -8.08
C GLN A 536 -11.03 -14.35 -9.21
N ALA A 537 -11.88 -13.36 -9.49
CA ALA A 537 -12.80 -13.39 -10.62
C ALA A 537 -12.11 -13.04 -11.95
N ILE A 538 -11.19 -12.06 -11.95
CA ILE A 538 -10.60 -11.51 -13.18
C ILE A 538 -9.28 -12.19 -13.58
N ASP A 539 -8.35 -12.43 -12.64
CA ASP A 539 -7.01 -12.99 -12.92
C ASP A 539 -7.04 -14.30 -13.71
N PRO A 540 -7.94 -15.28 -13.45
CA PRO A 540 -7.97 -16.53 -14.20
C PRO A 540 -8.30 -16.33 -15.68
N ILE A 541 -9.11 -15.31 -16.01
CA ILE A 541 -9.51 -15.00 -17.38
C ILE A 541 -8.30 -14.49 -18.16
N PHE A 542 -7.55 -13.55 -17.58
CA PHE A 542 -6.31 -13.02 -18.16
C PHE A 542 -5.25 -14.13 -18.31
N ARG A 543 -5.05 -14.95 -17.27
CA ARG A 543 -4.13 -16.11 -17.31
C ARG A 543 -4.52 -17.17 -18.36
N ALA A 544 -5.77 -17.16 -18.85
CA ALA A 544 -6.28 -18.03 -19.91
C ALA A 544 -6.17 -17.43 -21.34
N PHE A 545 -5.46 -16.32 -21.53
CA PHE A 545 -5.00 -15.88 -22.84
C PHE A 545 -3.83 -16.77 -23.34
N PRO A 546 -3.76 -17.14 -24.63
CA PRO A 546 -2.69 -18.01 -25.13
C PRO A 546 -1.28 -17.42 -24.96
N SER A 547 -0.36 -18.23 -24.42
CA SER A 547 1.05 -17.89 -24.30
C SER A 547 1.90 -18.62 -25.35
N GLY A 548 2.53 -17.86 -26.25
CA GLY A 548 3.37 -18.40 -27.32
C GLY A 548 3.77 -17.34 -28.34
N GLN A 549 4.53 -17.73 -29.36
CA GLN A 549 4.65 -16.94 -30.59
C GLN A 549 3.46 -17.26 -31.50
N MET A 550 2.84 -16.21 -32.01
CA MET A 550 1.69 -16.25 -32.92
C MET A 550 1.96 -15.25 -34.05
N SER A 551 1.38 -15.46 -35.23
CA SER A 551 1.28 -14.38 -36.23
C SER A 551 0.16 -13.40 -35.84
N ASP A 552 0.25 -12.16 -36.32
CA ASP A 552 -0.70 -11.09 -35.99
C ASP A 552 -2.17 -11.53 -36.22
N ALA A 553 -2.44 -12.21 -37.33
CA ALA A 553 -3.78 -12.72 -37.67
C ALA A 553 -4.26 -13.87 -36.76
N GLU A 554 -3.36 -14.64 -36.16
CA GLU A 554 -3.71 -15.64 -35.14
C GLU A 554 -3.93 -14.98 -33.78
N PHE A 555 -3.12 -13.97 -33.44
CA PHE A 555 -3.27 -13.17 -32.23
C PHE A 555 -4.61 -12.43 -32.21
N ASP A 556 -4.96 -11.72 -33.29
CA ASP A 556 -6.25 -11.05 -33.46
C ASP A 556 -7.43 -12.03 -33.32
N ALA A 557 -7.30 -13.23 -33.89
CA ALA A 557 -8.33 -14.26 -33.84
C ALA A 557 -8.53 -14.85 -32.42
N GLU A 558 -7.47 -15.00 -31.63
CA GLU A 558 -7.58 -15.41 -30.23
C GLU A 558 -7.99 -14.25 -29.30
N LEU A 559 -7.57 -13.02 -29.58
CA LEU A 559 -8.00 -11.81 -28.88
C LEU A 559 -9.51 -11.60 -29.03
N ALA A 560 -10.08 -11.77 -30.23
CA ALA A 560 -11.52 -11.74 -30.43
C ALA A 560 -12.26 -12.82 -29.62
N LYS A 561 -11.76 -14.07 -29.60
CA LYS A 561 -12.33 -15.19 -28.82
C LYS A 561 -12.17 -15.01 -27.31
N TRP A 562 -11.11 -14.34 -26.86
CA TRP A 562 -10.83 -14.08 -25.46
C TRP A 562 -11.65 -12.89 -24.95
N ASN A 563 -11.76 -11.79 -25.71
CA ASN A 563 -12.66 -10.68 -25.42
C ASN A 563 -14.11 -11.17 -25.27
N GLY A 564 -14.59 -12.03 -26.18
CA GLY A 564 -15.94 -12.62 -26.07
C GLY A 564 -16.18 -13.47 -24.81
N ARG A 565 -15.12 -14.11 -24.25
CA ARG A 565 -15.20 -14.79 -22.95
C ARG A 565 -15.22 -13.78 -21.80
N LEU A 566 -14.27 -12.86 -21.77
CA LEU A 566 -14.17 -11.82 -20.75
C LEU A 566 -15.45 -10.98 -20.64
N LEU A 567 -16.10 -10.64 -21.76
CA LEU A 567 -17.40 -9.93 -21.75
C LEU A 567 -18.52 -10.76 -21.08
N SER A 568 -18.55 -12.08 -21.28
CA SER A 568 -19.50 -12.98 -20.62
C SER A 568 -19.22 -13.06 -19.12
N ASP A 569 -17.95 -13.25 -18.74
CA ASP A 569 -17.53 -13.35 -17.35
C ASP A 569 -17.76 -12.03 -16.59
N LEU A 570 -17.57 -10.88 -17.24
CA LEU A 570 -17.89 -9.55 -16.70
C LEU A 570 -19.40 -9.33 -16.51
N GLN A 571 -20.26 -9.88 -17.37
CA GLN A 571 -21.71 -9.82 -17.18
C GLN A 571 -22.17 -10.65 -15.98
N ASP A 572 -21.62 -11.84 -15.78
CA ASP A 572 -21.96 -12.69 -14.63
C ASP A 572 -21.34 -12.17 -13.32
N LEU A 573 -20.13 -11.58 -13.36
CA LEU A 573 -19.58 -10.81 -12.24
C LEU A 573 -20.45 -9.59 -11.92
N GLY A 574 -20.87 -8.80 -12.92
CA GLY A 574 -21.77 -7.66 -12.75
C GLY A 574 -23.11 -8.04 -12.13
N ALA A 575 -23.68 -9.17 -12.55
CA ALA A 575 -24.89 -9.73 -11.96
C ALA A 575 -24.66 -10.24 -10.52
N ARG A 576 -23.51 -10.85 -10.22
CA ARG A 576 -23.16 -11.30 -8.87
C ARG A 576 -22.92 -10.14 -7.91
N LEU A 577 -22.23 -9.08 -8.34
CA LEU A 577 -22.05 -7.84 -7.57
C LEU A 577 -23.39 -7.19 -7.24
N TRP A 578 -24.33 -7.16 -8.18
CA TRP A 578 -25.70 -6.72 -7.92
C TRP A 578 -26.38 -7.57 -6.83
N LEU A 579 -26.26 -8.90 -6.87
CA LEU A 579 -26.85 -9.78 -5.85
C LEU A 579 -26.27 -9.59 -4.44
N MET A 580 -25.05 -9.06 -4.30
CA MET A 580 -24.46 -8.71 -2.99
C MET A 580 -25.10 -7.47 -2.35
N LEU A 581 -25.71 -6.58 -3.15
CA LEU A 581 -26.33 -5.36 -2.64
C LEU A 581 -27.65 -5.66 -1.90
N PRO A 582 -28.04 -4.85 -0.89
CA PRO A 582 -29.25 -5.07 -0.10
C PRO A 582 -30.52 -5.20 -0.97
N ALA A 583 -31.41 -6.13 -0.61
CA ALA A 583 -32.61 -6.41 -1.38
C ALA A 583 -33.55 -5.18 -1.50
N ALA A 584 -33.61 -4.34 -0.46
CA ALA A 584 -34.37 -3.10 -0.49
C ALA A 584 -33.75 -2.08 -1.47
N PHE A 585 -32.42 -1.88 -1.44
CA PHE A 585 -31.71 -1.04 -2.42
C PHE A 585 -31.99 -1.49 -3.86
N ARG A 586 -31.89 -2.79 -4.11
CA ARG A 586 -32.17 -3.36 -5.44
C ARG A 586 -33.60 -3.11 -5.90
N SER A 587 -34.56 -3.24 -4.99
CA SER A 587 -35.98 -3.01 -5.28
C SER A 587 -36.25 -1.54 -5.56
N GLU A 588 -35.64 -0.63 -4.80
CA GLU A 588 -35.78 0.80 -5.00
C GLU A 588 -35.09 1.28 -6.29
N TYR A 589 -33.87 0.84 -6.58
CA TYR A 589 -33.22 1.17 -7.86
C TYR A 589 -34.08 0.74 -9.07
N LEU A 590 -34.72 -0.43 -9.00
CA LEU A 590 -35.64 -0.87 -10.05
C LEU A 590 -36.93 -0.02 -10.10
N ARG A 591 -37.39 0.57 -8.99
CA ARG A 591 -38.46 1.58 -8.96
C ARG A 591 -38.02 2.89 -9.61
N LEU A 592 -36.84 3.41 -9.24
CA LEU A 592 -36.25 4.63 -9.82
C LEU A 592 -36.11 4.53 -11.34
N MET A 593 -35.66 3.38 -11.85
CA MET A 593 -35.53 3.12 -13.29
C MET A 593 -36.88 2.93 -14.02
N ASN A 594 -38.01 2.88 -13.30
CA ASN A 594 -39.36 2.80 -13.86
C ASN A 594 -40.17 4.11 -13.68
N LEU A 595 -39.53 5.18 -13.19
CA LEU A 595 -40.12 6.53 -13.15
C LEU A 595 -40.19 7.13 -14.57
N PRO A 596 -41.08 8.10 -14.83
CA PRO A 596 -41.14 8.80 -16.13
C PRO A 596 -39.83 9.52 -16.47
N ASN A 597 -39.15 10.04 -15.45
CA ASN A 597 -37.84 10.67 -15.51
C ASN A 597 -36.89 9.88 -14.59
N PRO A 598 -36.27 8.77 -15.05
CA PRO A 598 -35.32 8.02 -14.22
C PRO A 598 -34.03 8.84 -14.02
N PRO A 599 -33.27 8.60 -12.94
CA PRO A 599 -31.99 9.28 -12.70
C PRO A 599 -31.03 9.10 -13.87
N ARG A 600 -30.24 10.14 -14.17
CA ARG A 600 -29.20 10.15 -15.21
C ARG A 600 -27.79 9.97 -14.63
N SER A 601 -27.63 10.24 -13.34
CA SER A 601 -26.34 10.37 -12.67
C SER A 601 -26.38 9.81 -11.24
N ILE A 602 -25.29 9.14 -10.86
CA ILE A 602 -25.12 8.53 -9.54
C ILE A 602 -23.72 8.87 -9.03
N CYS A 603 -23.63 9.53 -7.87
CA CYS A 603 -22.36 9.66 -7.15
C CYS A 603 -22.28 8.61 -6.04
N ILE A 604 -21.15 7.90 -5.94
CA ILE A 604 -20.90 6.93 -4.88
C ILE A 604 -20.04 7.62 -3.80
N HIS A 605 -20.63 7.99 -2.67
CA HIS A 605 -19.90 8.49 -1.50
C HIS A 605 -19.53 7.30 -0.61
N SER A 606 -18.23 7.06 -0.43
CA SER A 606 -17.78 5.81 0.20
C SER A 606 -16.50 5.96 1.02
N GLU A 607 -16.40 5.18 2.09
CA GLU A 607 -15.11 4.90 2.77
C GLU A 607 -14.32 3.77 2.06
N GLU A 608 -14.94 3.12 1.09
CA GLU A 608 -14.54 1.92 0.36
C GLU A 608 -14.32 2.25 -1.14
N MET A 609 -13.13 1.90 -1.67
CA MET A 609 -12.61 2.39 -2.97
C MET A 609 -12.23 1.26 -3.96
N ILE A 610 -12.72 0.04 -3.75
CA ILE A 610 -12.35 -1.21 -4.43
C ILE A 610 -13.51 -1.92 -5.13
N PHE A 611 -14.75 -1.79 -4.66
CA PHE A 611 -15.97 -2.36 -5.24
C PHE A 611 -16.25 -1.74 -6.62
N PRO A 612 -16.39 -2.50 -7.70
CA PRO A 612 -16.45 -1.94 -9.05
C PRO A 612 -17.89 -1.55 -9.43
N TRP A 613 -18.35 -0.43 -8.89
CA TRP A 613 -19.71 0.11 -9.09
C TRP A 613 -20.10 0.24 -10.56
N GLU A 614 -19.17 0.66 -11.41
CA GLU A 614 -19.30 0.79 -12.85
C GLU A 614 -19.76 -0.51 -13.55
N LEU A 615 -19.42 -1.69 -13.00
CA LEU A 615 -19.70 -3.01 -13.56
C LEU A 615 -20.99 -3.66 -13.02
N VAL A 616 -21.55 -3.15 -11.93
CA VAL A 616 -22.78 -3.69 -11.31
C VAL A 616 -23.89 -3.74 -12.35
N GLN A 617 -24.48 -4.92 -12.60
CA GLN A 617 -25.52 -5.12 -13.61
C GLN A 617 -26.89 -5.36 -12.95
N PRO A 618 -27.78 -4.34 -12.91
CA PRO A 618 -29.07 -4.47 -12.24
C PRO A 618 -29.99 -5.49 -12.91
N SER A 619 -30.66 -6.31 -12.12
CA SER A 619 -31.67 -7.24 -12.63
C SER A 619 -32.76 -7.59 -11.61
N GLY A 620 -33.96 -7.86 -12.11
CA GLY A 620 -35.12 -8.18 -11.28
C GLY A 620 -36.43 -8.05 -12.06
N THR A 621 -37.55 -8.14 -11.36
CA THR A 621 -38.89 -8.09 -11.98
C THR A 621 -39.40 -6.65 -12.05
N VAL A 622 -39.66 -6.16 -13.27
CA VAL A 622 -40.26 -4.84 -13.55
C VAL A 622 -41.52 -5.05 -14.39
N ASP A 623 -42.64 -4.50 -13.94
CA ASP A 623 -43.99 -4.69 -14.50
C ASP A 623 -44.35 -6.18 -14.70
N GLY A 624 -44.03 -7.02 -13.71
CA GLY A 624 -44.28 -8.46 -13.75
C GLY A 624 -43.34 -9.28 -14.66
N SER A 625 -42.41 -8.64 -15.37
CA SER A 625 -41.44 -9.30 -16.26
C SER A 625 -40.02 -9.20 -15.71
N TYR A 626 -39.25 -10.30 -15.71
CA TYR A 626 -37.83 -10.24 -15.37
C TYR A 626 -37.05 -9.47 -16.45
N ARG A 627 -36.25 -8.48 -16.04
CA ARG A 627 -35.36 -7.70 -16.90
C ARG A 627 -33.95 -7.69 -16.32
N ARG A 628 -32.94 -7.74 -17.19
CA ARG A 628 -31.54 -7.40 -16.91
C ARG A 628 -31.28 -6.04 -17.59
N LEU A 629 -30.79 -5.07 -16.83
CA LEU A 629 -30.52 -3.71 -17.30
C LEU A 629 -29.03 -3.56 -17.66
N PRO A 630 -28.62 -2.51 -18.41
CA PRO A 630 -27.21 -2.22 -18.62
C PRO A 630 -26.49 -1.91 -17.30
N ALA A 631 -25.19 -2.19 -17.23
CA ALA A 631 -24.38 -1.92 -16.04
C ALA A 631 -24.42 -0.44 -15.62
N LEU A 632 -24.17 -0.12 -14.35
CA LEU A 632 -24.32 1.25 -13.84
C LEU A 632 -23.44 2.26 -14.58
N GLY A 633 -22.21 1.89 -14.96
CA GLY A 633 -21.28 2.73 -15.73
C GLY A 633 -21.67 2.91 -17.21
N VAL A 634 -22.66 2.16 -17.72
CA VAL A 634 -23.29 2.36 -19.03
C VAL A 634 -24.60 3.15 -18.86
N SER A 635 -25.36 2.86 -17.79
CA SER A 635 -26.64 3.50 -17.51
C SER A 635 -26.49 4.97 -17.08
N HIS A 636 -25.50 5.30 -16.24
CA HIS A 636 -25.43 6.55 -15.48
C HIS A 636 -24.12 7.32 -15.65
N ILE A 637 -24.19 8.64 -15.52
CA ILE A 637 -23.03 9.52 -15.30
C ILE A 637 -22.53 9.21 -13.88
N LEU A 638 -21.41 8.49 -13.77
CA LEU A 638 -20.94 7.91 -12.51
C LEU A 638 -19.60 8.50 -12.07
N GLY A 639 -19.47 8.77 -10.77
CA GLY A 639 -18.21 9.13 -10.12
C GLY A 639 -18.18 8.64 -8.67
N ARG A 640 -16.98 8.38 -8.14
CA ARG A 640 -16.76 7.88 -6.77
C ARG A 640 -16.01 8.90 -5.93
N TRP A 641 -16.56 9.29 -4.79
CA TRP A 641 -15.95 10.25 -3.87
C TRP A 641 -15.68 9.64 -2.49
N LYS A 642 -14.54 9.97 -1.88
CA LYS A 642 -14.19 9.48 -0.54
C LYS A 642 -14.80 10.36 0.56
N VAL A 643 -15.49 9.72 1.51
CA VAL A 643 -16.06 10.38 2.69
C VAL A 643 -14.98 11.15 3.47
N GLY A 644 -15.31 12.36 3.92
CA GLY A 644 -14.40 13.22 4.68
C GLY A 644 -13.44 14.10 3.86
N LEU A 645 -13.48 14.08 2.52
CA LEU A 645 -12.62 14.92 1.65
C LEU A 645 -13.37 16.04 0.93
N GLU A 646 -12.74 17.23 0.79
CA GLU A 646 -13.32 18.40 0.10
C GLU A 646 -13.81 18.00 -1.29
N ALA A 647 -15.09 18.21 -1.61
CA ALA A 647 -15.63 17.91 -2.93
C ALA A 647 -14.88 18.70 -4.01
N ARG A 648 -14.01 18.03 -4.78
CA ARG A 648 -13.13 18.62 -5.79
C ARG A 648 -13.48 18.09 -7.18
N PRO A 649 -13.16 18.82 -8.26
CA PRO A 649 -12.50 20.13 -8.28
C PRO A 649 -13.40 21.27 -7.78
N GLN A 650 -12.81 22.46 -7.60
CA GLN A 650 -13.51 23.68 -7.20
C GLN A 650 -13.00 24.89 -7.99
N PRO A 651 -13.80 25.46 -8.93
CA PRO A 651 -15.10 24.99 -9.40
C PRO A 651 -15.03 23.62 -10.11
N GLN A 652 -16.18 23.00 -10.42
CA GLN A 652 -16.26 21.73 -11.16
C GLN A 652 -15.57 21.79 -12.55
N ALA A 653 -15.51 22.96 -13.17
CA ALA A 653 -14.77 23.18 -14.40
C ALA A 653 -13.35 23.69 -14.12
N ILE A 654 -12.36 22.80 -14.21
CA ILE A 654 -10.93 23.13 -14.06
C ILE A 654 -10.46 23.83 -15.33
N SER A 655 -9.89 25.04 -15.23
CA SER A 655 -9.07 25.59 -16.31
C SER A 655 -7.78 24.78 -16.41
N ALA A 656 -7.48 24.19 -17.56
CA ALA A 656 -6.38 23.25 -17.76
C ALA A 656 -5.30 23.78 -18.75
N PRO A 657 -4.65 24.92 -18.48
CA PRO A 657 -3.65 25.53 -19.37
C PRO A 657 -2.29 24.82 -19.35
N ARG A 658 -2.12 23.80 -18.49
CA ARG A 658 -0.91 22.99 -18.36
C ARG A 658 -1.25 21.54 -18.04
N VAL A 659 -0.84 20.66 -18.95
CA VAL A 659 -1.00 19.21 -18.89
C VAL A 659 0.38 18.58 -18.90
N ALA A 660 0.67 17.64 -18.01
CA ALA A 660 1.88 16.82 -18.09
C ALA A 660 1.56 15.45 -18.69
N ILE A 661 2.36 14.98 -19.64
CA ILE A 661 2.36 13.58 -20.09
C ILE A 661 3.65 12.90 -19.61
N LEU A 662 3.46 11.81 -18.87
CA LEU A 662 4.47 10.82 -18.52
C LEU A 662 4.35 9.66 -19.51
N ASN A 663 5.31 9.50 -20.42
CA ASN A 663 5.41 8.32 -21.28
C ASN A 663 6.84 7.76 -21.19
N PRO A 664 7.08 6.76 -20.32
CA PRO A 664 8.38 6.16 -20.13
C PRO A 664 8.79 5.32 -21.34
N ARG A 665 10.06 5.39 -21.72
CA ARG A 665 10.64 4.57 -22.79
C ARG A 665 11.30 3.31 -22.24
N TYR A 666 10.78 2.16 -22.64
CA TYR A 666 11.28 0.85 -22.26
C TYR A 666 12.26 0.31 -23.31
N THR A 667 13.28 -0.43 -22.88
CA THR A 667 14.28 -1.06 -23.77
C THR A 667 13.88 -2.48 -24.19
N GLU A 668 12.88 -3.05 -23.53
CA GLU A 668 12.28 -4.36 -23.77
C GLU A 668 10.75 -4.22 -23.61
N ASP A 669 9.98 -5.09 -24.28
CA ASP A 669 8.51 -5.05 -24.34
C ASP A 669 7.92 -3.64 -24.66
N GLU A 670 8.42 -3.00 -25.73
CA GLU A 670 7.95 -1.70 -26.21
C GLU A 670 6.41 -1.64 -26.40
N LEU A 671 5.81 -0.51 -25.98
CA LEU A 671 4.40 -0.14 -26.22
C LEU A 671 4.34 0.92 -27.33
N PRO A 672 4.32 0.54 -28.63
CA PRO A 672 4.39 1.50 -29.73
C PRO A 672 3.20 2.47 -29.77
N TRP A 673 2.00 2.03 -29.36
CA TRP A 673 0.82 2.89 -29.36
C TRP A 673 0.87 3.93 -28.25
N SER A 674 1.67 3.73 -27.19
CA SER A 674 1.87 4.74 -26.12
C SER A 674 2.61 6.01 -26.60
N GLU A 675 3.58 5.88 -27.52
CA GLU A 675 4.30 7.02 -28.12
C GLU A 675 3.43 7.74 -29.18
N ASP A 676 2.58 7.00 -29.89
CA ASP A 676 1.53 7.59 -30.74
C ASP A 676 0.43 8.25 -29.90
N GLU A 677 0.05 7.70 -28.75
CA GLU A 677 -0.90 8.29 -27.80
C GLU A 677 -0.36 9.61 -27.25
N ARG A 678 0.87 9.58 -26.73
CA ARG A 678 1.65 10.75 -26.29
C ARG A 678 1.67 11.82 -27.38
N THR A 679 1.87 11.42 -28.63
CA THR A 679 1.92 12.31 -29.80
C THR A 679 0.55 12.86 -30.19
N ALA A 680 -0.51 12.05 -30.14
CA ALA A 680 -1.86 12.43 -30.53
C ALA A 680 -2.51 13.33 -29.47
N ILE A 681 -2.34 13.04 -28.18
CA ILE A 681 -2.78 13.92 -27.07
C ILE A 681 -2.03 15.26 -27.14
N GLN A 682 -0.71 15.26 -27.40
CA GLN A 682 0.08 16.48 -27.57
C GLN A 682 -0.35 17.34 -28.77
N LYS A 683 -0.96 16.75 -29.81
CA LYS A 683 -1.58 17.47 -30.94
C LYS A 683 -3.01 17.94 -30.65
N MET A 684 -3.73 17.20 -29.80
CA MET A 684 -5.15 17.45 -29.49
C MET A 684 -5.35 18.53 -28.41
N LEU A 685 -4.46 18.58 -27.42
CA LEU A 685 -4.58 19.43 -26.23
C LEU A 685 -3.54 20.57 -26.23
N PRO A 686 -3.93 21.81 -25.89
CA PRO A 686 -3.01 22.92 -25.64
C PRO A 686 -2.24 22.71 -24.32
N GLY A 687 -1.11 23.38 -24.18
CA GLY A 687 -0.36 23.42 -22.91
C GLY A 687 0.28 22.08 -22.47
N VAL A 688 0.44 21.13 -23.39
CA VAL A 688 1.04 19.81 -23.10
C VAL A 688 2.56 19.88 -22.97
N GLU A 689 3.03 19.53 -21.78
CA GLU A 689 4.42 19.30 -21.43
C GLU A 689 4.69 17.78 -21.41
N VAL A 690 5.54 17.30 -22.31
CA VAL A 690 6.00 15.90 -22.32
C VAL A 690 7.24 15.79 -21.45
N ILE A 691 7.18 14.97 -20.40
CA ILE A 691 8.32 14.71 -19.52
C ILE A 691 9.01 13.43 -20.01
N THR A 692 10.27 13.55 -20.42
CA THR A 692 11.18 12.45 -20.73
C THR A 692 12.62 12.90 -20.44
N PRO A 693 13.50 12.07 -19.85
CA PRO A 693 13.23 10.70 -19.42
C PRO A 693 12.31 10.64 -18.18
N VAL A 694 11.33 9.75 -18.19
CA VAL A 694 10.45 9.52 -17.04
C VAL A 694 11.19 8.64 -16.02
N THR A 695 11.83 9.27 -15.04
CA THR A 695 12.63 8.63 -13.99
C THR A 695 12.05 8.95 -12.61
N ARG A 696 12.49 8.25 -11.56
CA ARG A 696 12.07 8.61 -10.19
C ARG A 696 12.41 10.07 -9.84
N SER A 697 13.49 10.62 -10.41
CA SER A 697 13.88 12.02 -10.27
C SER A 697 12.91 12.99 -10.95
N SER A 698 12.54 12.78 -12.22
CA SER A 698 11.64 13.70 -12.93
C SER A 698 10.20 13.65 -12.38
N ILE A 699 9.74 12.51 -11.88
CA ILE A 699 8.45 12.44 -11.17
C ILE A 699 8.52 13.14 -9.80
N ASN A 700 9.61 13.02 -9.03
CA ASN A 700 9.77 13.80 -7.80
C ASN A 700 9.75 15.31 -8.06
N GLN A 701 10.30 15.77 -9.20
CA GLN A 701 10.21 17.16 -9.63
C GLN A 701 8.77 17.55 -10.01
N LEU A 702 8.02 16.70 -10.72
CA LEU A 702 6.60 16.90 -11.02
C LEU A 702 5.76 17.00 -9.73
N LEU A 703 5.97 16.12 -8.75
CA LEU A 703 5.22 16.10 -7.50
C LEU A 703 5.52 17.32 -6.58
N ALA A 704 6.61 18.03 -6.84
CA ALA A 704 6.98 19.29 -6.18
C ALA A 704 6.40 20.56 -6.84
N ARG A 705 5.67 20.42 -7.95
CA ARG A 705 4.98 21.52 -8.66
C ARG A 705 3.65 21.89 -8.00
N ALA A 706 3.00 22.91 -8.55
CA ALA A 706 1.64 23.33 -8.20
C ALA A 706 0.88 23.92 -9.42
N ASP A 707 1.44 23.85 -10.63
CA ASP A 707 0.97 24.53 -11.85
C ASP A 707 0.37 23.59 -12.90
N LEU A 708 0.36 22.27 -12.65
CA LEU A 708 -0.24 21.26 -13.51
C LEU A 708 -1.68 20.98 -13.08
N HIS A 709 -2.57 20.80 -14.05
CA HIS A 709 -4.02 20.64 -13.85
C HIS A 709 -4.52 19.24 -14.26
N LEU A 710 -3.76 18.59 -15.14
CA LEU A 710 -3.92 17.20 -15.56
C LEU A 710 -2.53 16.57 -15.63
N VAL A 711 -2.40 15.35 -15.10
CA VAL A 711 -1.25 14.47 -15.31
C VAL A 711 -1.75 13.21 -15.99
N HIS A 712 -1.25 12.93 -17.18
CA HIS A 712 -1.51 11.69 -17.91
C HIS A 712 -0.29 10.79 -17.86
N PHE A 713 -0.49 9.51 -17.56
CA PHE A 713 0.52 8.47 -17.67
C PHE A 713 0.10 7.47 -18.74
N THR A 714 0.99 7.17 -19.69
CA THR A 714 0.84 6.06 -20.64
C THR A 714 2.13 5.26 -20.72
N GLY A 715 2.03 3.94 -20.53
CA GLY A 715 3.16 3.04 -20.29
C GLY A 715 2.72 1.79 -19.52
N HIS A 716 3.64 1.10 -18.87
CA HIS A 716 3.31 -0.08 -18.06
C HIS A 716 2.93 0.25 -16.61
N GLY A 717 1.93 -0.45 -16.09
CA GLY A 717 1.78 -0.68 -14.66
C GLY A 717 2.72 -1.79 -14.19
N ASP A 718 3.12 -1.76 -12.92
CA ASP A 718 3.81 -2.86 -12.26
C ASP A 718 2.94 -3.44 -11.15
N TRP A 719 2.96 -4.76 -11.02
CA TRP A 719 2.21 -5.52 -10.03
C TRP A 719 3.09 -5.96 -8.87
N ASP A 720 2.51 -5.99 -7.67
CA ASP A 720 3.12 -6.50 -6.45
C ASP A 720 2.04 -7.36 -5.78
N ASP A 721 2.26 -8.67 -5.66
CA ASP A 721 1.28 -9.72 -5.31
C ASP A 721 0.68 -9.58 -3.89
N THR A 722 0.97 -8.46 -3.23
CA THR A 722 0.42 -8.02 -1.95
C THR A 722 -1.06 -7.63 -2.04
N VAL A 723 -1.77 -7.88 -0.94
CA VAL A 723 -3.18 -7.48 -0.78
C VAL A 723 -3.34 -5.94 -0.62
N ASN A 724 -2.26 -5.14 -0.57
CA ASN A 724 -2.34 -3.70 -0.38
C ASN A 724 -2.31 -2.90 -1.70
N ALA A 725 -3.39 -2.18 -1.98
CA ALA A 725 -3.50 -1.29 -3.14
C ALA A 725 -2.50 -0.11 -3.14
N ASP A 726 -1.95 0.30 -1.99
CA ASP A 726 -0.92 1.36 -1.92
C ASP A 726 0.41 0.98 -2.62
N LEU A 727 0.63 -0.32 -2.82
CA LEU A 727 1.87 -0.87 -3.37
C LEU A 727 1.86 -1.05 -4.90
N SER A 728 0.68 -0.91 -5.51
CA SER A 728 0.45 -0.77 -6.96
C SER A 728 1.43 0.25 -7.57
N ALA A 729 2.08 -0.07 -8.69
CA ALA A 729 3.13 0.78 -9.24
C ALA A 729 2.99 1.09 -10.73
N LEU A 730 3.79 2.05 -11.20
CA LEU A 730 3.99 2.41 -12.61
C LEU A 730 5.48 2.21 -12.95
N ARG A 731 5.80 1.56 -14.07
CA ARG A 731 7.19 1.34 -14.51
C ARG A 731 7.76 2.58 -15.16
N LEU A 732 9.01 2.90 -14.83
CA LEU A 732 9.74 4.08 -15.28
C LEU A 732 10.92 3.70 -16.19
N GLU A 733 11.59 4.71 -16.75
CA GLU A 733 12.81 4.52 -17.53
C GLU A 733 13.97 4.06 -16.63
N GLY A 734 14.82 3.17 -17.14
CA GLY A 734 15.98 2.63 -16.41
C GLY A 734 15.67 1.55 -15.37
N GLY A 735 14.48 0.95 -15.39
CA GLY A 735 14.08 -0.13 -14.48
C GLY A 735 13.52 0.34 -13.12
N ASP A 736 13.45 1.65 -12.90
CA ASP A 736 12.78 2.25 -11.75
C ASP A 736 11.25 1.97 -11.76
N SER A 737 10.60 2.08 -10.59
CA SER A 737 9.13 2.14 -10.50
C SER A 737 8.66 3.18 -9.46
N ILE A 738 7.40 3.62 -9.57
CA ILE A 738 6.73 4.46 -8.57
C ILE A 738 5.44 3.82 -8.07
N LYS A 739 5.39 3.52 -6.76
CA LYS A 739 4.20 3.02 -6.06
C LYS A 739 3.17 4.12 -5.80
N ALA A 740 1.88 3.77 -5.65
CA ALA A 740 0.78 4.71 -5.41
C ALA A 740 1.01 5.63 -4.20
N ILE A 741 1.55 5.09 -3.10
CA ILE A 741 1.96 5.87 -1.92
C ILE A 741 3.03 6.95 -2.24
N GLY A 742 3.76 6.83 -3.35
CA GLY A 742 4.70 7.84 -3.85
C GLY A 742 4.04 9.13 -4.34
N PHE A 743 2.73 9.13 -4.62
CA PHE A 743 1.95 10.33 -4.94
C PHE A 743 1.38 11.00 -3.69
N ALA A 744 1.40 10.33 -2.54
CA ALA A 744 0.88 10.84 -1.29
C ALA A 744 1.72 12.00 -0.73
N SER A 745 1.08 12.93 -0.01
CA SER A 745 1.71 14.13 0.57
C SER A 745 2.50 15.00 -0.44
N SER A 746 2.13 14.95 -1.72
CA SER A 746 2.75 15.76 -2.79
C SER A 746 2.26 17.21 -2.77
N ARG A 747 3.16 18.17 -3.08
CA ARG A 747 2.80 19.58 -3.25
C ARG A 747 1.82 19.76 -4.42
N LEU A 748 2.03 18.96 -5.48
CA LEU A 748 1.14 18.94 -6.64
C LEU A 748 -0.30 18.59 -6.25
N GLY A 749 -0.49 17.60 -5.37
CA GLY A 749 -1.81 17.31 -4.81
C GLY A 749 -2.36 18.46 -3.99
N ALA A 750 -1.61 18.93 -2.99
CA ALA A 750 -2.12 19.87 -1.99
C ALA A 750 -2.46 21.26 -2.56
N GLU A 751 -1.60 21.79 -3.44
CA GLU A 751 -1.72 23.13 -4.02
C GLU A 751 -2.30 23.12 -5.45
N GLY A 752 -1.77 22.29 -6.34
CA GLY A 752 -2.20 22.25 -7.76
C GLY A 752 -3.52 21.50 -7.99
N ARG A 753 -3.82 20.51 -7.13
CA ARG A 753 -5.06 19.72 -7.15
C ARG A 753 -5.44 19.12 -8.52
N PRO A 754 -4.51 18.59 -9.33
CA PRO A 754 -4.82 18.10 -10.68
C PRO A 754 -5.71 16.85 -10.67
N ILE A 755 -6.10 16.43 -11.87
CA ILE A 755 -6.61 15.08 -12.14
C ILE A 755 -5.46 14.19 -12.61
N LEU A 756 -5.43 12.94 -12.14
CA LEU A 756 -4.55 11.88 -12.64
C LEU A 756 -5.33 11.02 -13.64
N CYS A 757 -4.74 10.75 -14.80
CA CYS A 757 -5.22 9.75 -15.75
C CYS A 757 -4.14 8.70 -15.94
N LEU A 758 -4.46 7.43 -15.64
CA LEU A 758 -3.54 6.30 -15.76
C LEU A 758 -3.99 5.40 -16.92
N ASN A 759 -3.29 5.48 -18.05
CA ASN A 759 -3.46 4.59 -19.19
C ASN A 759 -2.35 3.52 -19.18
N ALA A 760 -2.38 2.67 -18.16
CA ALA A 760 -1.37 1.65 -17.94
C ALA A 760 -1.69 0.36 -18.71
N CYS A 761 -0.81 -0.08 -19.61
CA CYS A 761 -1.02 -1.22 -20.51
C CYS A 761 -0.19 -2.46 -20.10
N THR A 762 -0.76 -3.65 -20.30
CA THR A 762 -0.03 -4.93 -20.06
C THR A 762 -0.40 -6.07 -21.03
N ILE A 763 -1.46 -5.95 -21.85
CA ILE A 763 -1.78 -6.98 -22.85
C ILE A 763 -0.77 -6.90 -24.00
N GLY A 764 0.21 -7.79 -23.94
CA GLY A 764 1.28 -7.97 -24.90
C GLY A 764 2.17 -9.16 -24.55
N ARG A 765 2.48 -9.35 -23.25
CA ARG A 765 3.22 -10.53 -22.74
C ARG A 765 2.99 -10.97 -21.29
N VAL A 766 2.34 -10.17 -20.44
CA VAL A 766 2.11 -10.53 -19.03
C VAL A 766 0.63 -10.39 -18.64
N SER A 767 0.02 -11.50 -18.25
CA SER A 767 -1.42 -11.68 -18.07
C SER A 767 -1.88 -11.53 -16.62
N GLN A 768 -1.60 -10.37 -16.00
CA GLN A 768 -1.89 -10.11 -14.58
C GLN A 768 -2.47 -8.71 -14.32
N VAL A 769 -3.40 -8.60 -13.37
CA VAL A 769 -4.20 -7.41 -13.13
C VAL A 769 -3.40 -6.23 -12.58
N ILE A 770 -3.76 -5.01 -13.01
CA ILE A 770 -3.13 -3.78 -12.54
C ILE A 770 -3.52 -3.53 -11.08
N GLY A 771 -2.53 -3.09 -10.29
CA GLY A 771 -2.72 -2.78 -8.88
C GLY A 771 -3.92 -1.85 -8.63
N ARG A 772 -4.83 -2.31 -7.76
CA ARG A 772 -6.23 -1.87 -7.70
C ARG A 772 -6.34 -0.34 -7.68
N PRO A 773 -7.12 0.28 -8.58
CA PRO A 773 -7.07 1.73 -8.79
C PRO A 773 -7.50 2.55 -7.56
N GLY A 774 -8.24 1.94 -6.63
CA GLY A 774 -8.52 2.47 -5.30
C GLY A 774 -7.29 2.90 -4.49
N GLY A 775 -6.11 2.31 -4.74
CA GLY A 775 -4.85 2.70 -4.09
C GLY A 775 -4.33 4.05 -4.58
N PHE A 776 -4.19 4.23 -5.90
CA PHE A 776 -3.87 5.53 -6.49
C PHE A 776 -4.95 6.57 -6.16
N ALA A 777 -6.23 6.18 -6.22
CA ALA A 777 -7.35 7.04 -5.87
C ALA A 777 -7.28 7.55 -4.42
N ALA A 778 -7.13 6.66 -3.43
CA ALA A 778 -7.04 7.05 -2.03
C ALA A 778 -5.85 7.98 -1.77
N ASN A 779 -4.64 7.56 -2.16
CA ASN A 779 -3.41 8.32 -1.93
C ASN A 779 -3.45 9.72 -2.59
N CYS A 780 -3.99 9.82 -3.81
CA CYS A 780 -4.12 11.09 -4.51
C CYS A 780 -5.22 11.99 -3.92
N LEU A 781 -6.45 11.47 -3.74
CA LEU A 781 -7.58 12.28 -3.25
C LEU A 781 -7.33 12.82 -1.83
N GLU A 782 -6.81 11.99 -0.92
CA GLU A 782 -6.43 12.40 0.43
C GLU A 782 -5.34 13.49 0.41
N SER A 783 -4.42 13.41 -0.55
CA SER A 783 -3.32 14.36 -0.71
C SER A 783 -3.68 15.62 -1.50
N GLY A 784 -4.93 15.81 -1.90
CA GLY A 784 -5.43 17.06 -2.47
C GLY A 784 -5.90 17.00 -3.93
N TRP A 785 -5.64 15.91 -4.66
CA TRP A 785 -5.97 15.78 -6.08
C TRP A 785 -7.50 15.87 -6.33
N SER A 786 -7.90 16.32 -7.52
CA SER A 786 -9.31 16.51 -7.89
C SER A 786 -9.96 15.28 -8.52
N GLY A 787 -9.17 14.27 -8.90
CA GLY A 787 -9.70 12.97 -9.33
C GLY A 787 -8.64 12.03 -9.86
N VAL A 788 -9.00 10.75 -9.97
CA VAL A 788 -8.18 9.69 -10.62
C VAL A 788 -9.05 8.89 -11.58
N ILE A 789 -8.64 8.83 -12.86
CA ILE A 789 -9.15 7.90 -13.88
C ILE A 789 -8.13 6.77 -14.02
N ALA A 790 -8.56 5.52 -13.88
CA ALA A 790 -7.67 4.36 -14.01
C ALA A 790 -8.44 3.06 -14.33
N PRO A 791 -7.86 2.14 -15.12
CA PRO A 791 -8.47 0.84 -15.42
C PRO A 791 -8.44 -0.10 -14.21
N TYR A 792 -9.43 -0.99 -14.12
CA TYR A 792 -9.47 -2.09 -13.13
C TYR A 792 -8.50 -3.23 -13.47
N TRP A 793 -8.11 -3.38 -14.74
CA TRP A 793 -7.38 -4.52 -15.28
C TRP A 793 -6.52 -4.11 -16.50
N PRO A 794 -5.66 -4.99 -17.03
CA PRO A 794 -4.76 -4.68 -18.13
C PRO A 794 -5.53 -4.32 -19.39
N VAL A 795 -5.17 -3.19 -19.98
CA VAL A 795 -5.71 -2.77 -21.28
C VAL A 795 -4.75 -3.14 -22.41
N TYR A 796 -5.30 -3.25 -23.62
CA TYR A 796 -4.57 -3.58 -24.84
C TYR A 796 -4.10 -2.30 -25.54
N ASP A 797 -2.80 -2.18 -25.82
CA ASP A 797 -2.12 -0.94 -26.22
C ASP A 797 -2.86 -0.13 -27.31
N PRO A 798 -3.34 -0.72 -28.44
CA PRO A 798 -4.11 0.02 -29.44
C PRO A 798 -5.48 0.50 -28.94
N LYS A 799 -6.15 -0.27 -28.06
CA LYS A 799 -7.45 0.11 -27.48
C LYS A 799 -7.33 1.09 -26.32
N ALA A 800 -6.23 1.04 -25.58
CA ALA A 800 -5.86 2.04 -24.60
C ALA A 800 -5.59 3.39 -25.29
N TYR A 801 -4.91 3.37 -26.44
CA TYR A 801 -4.75 4.52 -27.33
C TYR A 801 -6.12 5.04 -27.83
N GLU A 802 -6.95 4.19 -28.43
CA GLU A 802 -8.30 4.58 -28.91
C GLU A 802 -9.19 5.16 -27.80
N PHE A 803 -9.12 4.60 -26.59
CA PHE A 803 -9.83 5.07 -25.41
C PHE A 803 -9.39 6.49 -25.01
N SER A 804 -8.09 6.72 -24.85
CA SER A 804 -7.56 8.03 -24.44
C SER A 804 -7.91 9.13 -25.43
N LEU A 805 -7.87 8.84 -26.74
CA LEU A 805 -8.25 9.84 -27.75
C LEU A 805 -9.73 10.21 -27.65
N GLN A 806 -10.62 9.24 -27.47
CA GLN A 806 -12.05 9.50 -27.31
C GLN A 806 -12.37 10.22 -26.00
N LEU A 807 -11.67 9.87 -24.92
CA LEU A 807 -11.77 10.57 -23.63
C LEU A 807 -11.39 12.05 -23.78
N TYR A 808 -10.20 12.33 -24.33
CA TYR A 808 -9.74 13.72 -24.47
C TYR A 808 -10.51 14.51 -25.53
N GLU A 809 -11.03 13.87 -26.58
CA GLU A 809 -11.92 14.53 -27.54
C GLU A 809 -13.25 14.94 -26.89
N LYS A 810 -13.92 14.02 -26.18
CA LYS A 810 -15.18 14.30 -25.46
C LYS A 810 -14.98 15.39 -24.40
N LEU A 811 -13.89 15.33 -23.62
CA LEU A 811 -13.54 16.36 -22.64
C LEU A 811 -13.26 17.72 -23.30
N ARG A 812 -12.57 17.77 -24.44
CA ARG A 812 -12.34 19.01 -25.22
C ARG A 812 -13.65 19.59 -25.78
N PHE A 813 -14.64 18.76 -26.08
CA PHE A 813 -16.01 19.20 -26.40
C PHE A 813 -16.85 19.59 -25.16
N GLY A 814 -16.23 19.71 -23.99
CA GLY A 814 -16.85 20.22 -22.76
C GLY A 814 -17.62 19.19 -21.94
N ARG A 815 -17.55 17.90 -22.29
CA ARG A 815 -18.11 16.83 -21.46
C ARG A 815 -17.46 16.81 -20.08
N SER A 816 -18.20 16.35 -19.07
CA SER A 816 -17.59 15.95 -17.81
C SER A 816 -16.89 14.60 -17.97
N ILE A 817 -16.05 14.23 -17.00
CA ILE A 817 -15.42 12.91 -16.98
C ILE A 817 -16.47 11.80 -16.84
N GLY A 818 -17.50 12.00 -16.00
CA GLY A 818 -18.62 11.06 -15.89
C GLY A 818 -19.41 10.92 -17.20
N GLU A 819 -19.67 12.02 -17.92
CA GLU A 819 -20.34 11.99 -19.23
C GLU A 819 -19.48 11.29 -20.28
N ALA A 820 -18.19 11.64 -20.38
CA ALA A 820 -17.29 11.08 -21.38
C ALA A 820 -17.11 9.56 -21.20
N LEU A 821 -16.95 9.09 -19.96
CA LEU A 821 -16.84 7.66 -19.65
C LEU A 821 -18.17 6.92 -19.85
N GLN A 822 -19.32 7.53 -19.55
CA GLN A 822 -20.64 6.96 -19.84
C GLN A 822 -20.85 6.79 -21.35
N GLU A 823 -20.50 7.82 -22.15
CA GLU A 823 -20.59 7.74 -23.62
C GLU A 823 -19.67 6.65 -24.19
N ILE A 824 -18.39 6.62 -23.79
CA ILE A 824 -17.43 5.61 -24.26
C ILE A 824 -17.92 4.19 -23.93
N ARG A 825 -18.41 3.94 -22.70
CA ARG A 825 -18.95 2.63 -22.33
C ARG A 825 -20.27 2.27 -23.01
N ARG A 826 -21.02 3.24 -23.56
CA ARG A 826 -22.22 3.00 -24.39
C ARG A 826 -21.85 2.70 -25.85
N GLU A 827 -20.87 3.43 -26.37
CA GLU A 827 -20.36 3.33 -27.74
C GLU A 827 -19.59 2.02 -27.96
N HIS A 828 -18.85 1.54 -26.95
CA HIS A 828 -17.97 0.37 -27.02
C HIS A 828 -18.29 -0.70 -25.98
N GLN A 829 -19.58 -1.11 -25.90
CA GLN A 829 -20.03 -2.17 -24.97
C GLN A 829 -19.37 -3.54 -25.20
N GLU A 830 -18.81 -3.77 -26.40
CA GLU A 830 -18.12 -4.99 -26.80
C GLU A 830 -16.57 -4.88 -26.68
N ASP A 831 -16.04 -3.82 -26.04
CA ASP A 831 -14.60 -3.68 -25.78
C ASP A 831 -14.31 -3.73 -24.26
N PRO A 832 -13.69 -4.81 -23.75
CA PRO A 832 -13.25 -4.89 -22.36
C PRO A 832 -12.28 -3.78 -21.93
N THR A 833 -11.60 -3.11 -22.86
CA THR A 833 -10.76 -1.94 -22.59
C THR A 833 -11.63 -0.76 -22.17
N ALA A 834 -12.64 -0.40 -22.98
CA ALA A 834 -13.56 0.70 -22.69
C ALA A 834 -14.33 0.50 -21.38
N LEU A 835 -14.70 -0.74 -21.06
CA LEU A 835 -15.38 -1.11 -19.80
C LEU A 835 -14.46 -1.06 -18.57
N SER A 836 -13.13 -1.09 -18.74
CA SER A 836 -12.17 -1.22 -17.64
C SER A 836 -12.03 0.02 -16.77
N TYR A 837 -12.23 1.22 -17.34
CA TYR A 837 -11.87 2.47 -16.67
C TYR A 837 -12.88 2.86 -15.60
N SER A 838 -12.36 3.18 -14.42
CA SER A 838 -13.08 3.66 -13.25
C SER A 838 -12.75 5.13 -12.98
N TYR A 839 -13.66 5.85 -12.33
CA TYR A 839 -13.43 7.27 -11.99
C TYR A 839 -13.71 7.61 -10.52
N PHE A 840 -12.63 8.00 -9.85
CA PHE A 840 -12.66 8.48 -8.47
C PHE A 840 -12.57 10.01 -8.50
N GLY A 841 -13.73 10.67 -8.55
CA GLY A 841 -13.88 12.12 -8.60
C GLY A 841 -15.35 12.54 -8.71
N ASP A 842 -15.60 13.84 -8.74
CA ASP A 842 -16.94 14.41 -8.97
C ASP A 842 -17.42 14.09 -10.41
N PRO A 843 -18.58 13.42 -10.61
CA PRO A 843 -19.04 13.02 -11.94
C PRO A 843 -19.20 14.18 -12.94
N PHE A 844 -19.36 15.42 -12.47
CA PHE A 844 -19.49 16.62 -13.29
C PHE A 844 -18.21 17.46 -13.37
N ALA A 845 -17.06 16.91 -12.95
CA ALA A 845 -15.74 17.50 -13.21
C ALA A 845 -15.49 17.63 -14.73
N ARG A 846 -15.20 18.85 -15.18
CA ARG A 846 -14.94 19.21 -16.60
C ARG A 846 -13.53 19.80 -16.72
N LEU A 847 -12.80 19.45 -17.78
CA LEU A 847 -11.51 20.07 -18.11
C LEU A 847 -11.70 21.10 -19.22
N LEU A 848 -11.39 22.37 -18.92
CA LEU A 848 -11.43 23.47 -19.88
C LEU A 848 -10.02 23.71 -20.43
N PHE A 849 -9.74 23.10 -21.57
CA PHE A 849 -8.53 23.37 -22.34
C PHE A 849 -8.66 24.72 -23.06
N ALA A 850 -7.62 25.56 -22.99
CA ALA A 850 -7.65 26.98 -23.36
C ALA A 850 -6.72 27.31 -24.55
#